data_AF-A0A7Z9RZP1-F1
#
_entry.id   AF-A0A7Z9RZP1-F1
#
_cell.length_a   1.000
_cell.length_b   1.000
_cell.length_c   1.000
_cell.angle_alpha   90.00
_cell.angle_beta   90.00
_cell.angle_gamma   90.00
#
_symmetry.space_group_name_H-M   'P 1'
#
loop_
_entity.id
_entity.type
_entity.pdbx_description
1 polymer ?
#
loop_
_entity_poly.entity_id
_entity_poly.type
_entity_poly.pdbx_seq_one_letter_code
_entity_poly.pdbx_strand_id
1 'polypeptide(L)'
;MEMMPLTLLFSCFLSMAISPQDVVDPVGGEGDRGILSFRIEDQDGKAVPGRLTFRNTDGTTPKLFSNRHANPQDLAIRADVICTLSGAGSITMPTGNWQIYASRGPEWSIQKHQVSIENDQTISVTFSLEHQVDTRGWAAADYHLHTLTHSGHGDSNMPERIISIASEALEVGVATDHNIHTDYTDIISQLGAQDQFQGIVGNEISVPLGHFNAFPLVPWADVLDRNASDGPTLFRAVRANGDSSGIVPVIQVNHPRWDGIDYFRVAGLDPLTGQSVEKNWSVDFDSVEIFNENAGWGYYDADSTDKQVGSSRHWVLQDWHNLLNHGARITAVGNSDSHTVSSNLAGWPRNYFPSSSDLPAEITAQEVCDTVKEGQIFTTLGPFVTFTVDGASMGSMVTAKRAAVVLKTKVQAADWIDVDRVLVIVDGDIVETIPVVQSREIVRLIDSRKIPIRTDGWISLRVEGDDSLDPIVPGNKRPILPIAVTNPVFVDADGDGKYTPPVEVAREWLESYGGDEIALHAEWQARQPNQRAAMLLASTVDSTTSRTLARWGIHDPARLVQLTACRMIEGIGCGNDEKIHARLVSMATNADADPWQRVVALRALPRQDAGDFIADMLRNSGMKAFGSHSAQITRLLPGQWVMKWSATDPFPGHGESGLRKILAMPSSERPIMREVLAAESGIVNLQKYGSEHGLNENCVVVLQCVLYSPDDREVTIAVGSDDGCIVKVGNQILVEDFAQQGVDPMRHLVRASLQRGSNSVEFLVENGGGAYGASMRILDDEVRIAQVGAPQRSQSSRIDPRQRITSDMAGIGAAAQLYFLDEGHWPRSLSELMGEGRFPVPDVDPWGNQYLLQSSSTRFTILCLGADGSEGGDGINADIVSQH
;
A
#
# COMPACT_ATOMS: atom_id res chain seq x y z
N MET A 1 37.90 -63.71 -51.57
CA MET A 1 38.23 -64.09 -50.18
C MET A 1 37.93 -62.88 -49.35
N GLU A 2 36.77 -62.91 -48.71
CA GLU A 2 36.18 -61.85 -47.89
C GLU A 2 37.01 -61.62 -46.62
N MET A 3 37.06 -60.38 -46.13
CA MET A 3 37.19 -60.13 -44.69
C MET A 3 36.32 -58.94 -44.26
N MET A 4 35.56 -59.21 -43.20
CA MET A 4 34.50 -58.45 -42.54
C MET A 4 34.99 -57.19 -41.79
N PRO A 5 34.06 -56.27 -41.41
CA PRO A 5 34.37 -55.06 -40.67
C PRO A 5 34.46 -55.29 -39.14
N LEU A 6 35.23 -54.41 -38.52
CA LEU A 6 35.60 -54.36 -37.10
C LEU A 6 34.41 -53.92 -36.23
N THR A 7 34.02 -54.76 -35.27
CA THR A 7 32.94 -54.53 -34.31
C THR A 7 33.37 -53.55 -33.20
N LEU A 8 32.47 -52.61 -32.88
CA LEU A 8 32.54 -51.70 -31.73
C LEU A 8 32.73 -52.45 -30.41
N LEU A 9 33.68 -51.99 -29.60
CA LEU A 9 33.82 -52.34 -28.18
C LEU A 9 32.81 -51.52 -27.37
N PHE A 10 31.77 -52.18 -26.89
CA PHE A 10 30.88 -51.70 -25.83
C PHE A 10 31.65 -51.74 -24.50
N SER A 11 31.94 -50.57 -23.92
CA SER A 11 32.38 -50.47 -22.53
C SER A 11 31.15 -50.50 -21.64
N CYS A 12 30.86 -51.66 -21.06
CA CYS A 12 29.87 -51.81 -19.99
C CYS A 12 30.32 -50.97 -18.77
N PHE A 13 29.69 -49.82 -18.57
CA PHE A 13 29.60 -49.25 -17.23
C PHE A 13 28.69 -50.18 -16.42
N LEU A 14 29.23 -50.65 -15.30
CA LEU A 14 28.48 -51.36 -14.27
C LEU A 14 27.34 -50.43 -13.83
N SER A 15 26.11 -50.69 -14.27
CA SER A 15 24.94 -50.16 -13.58
C SER A 15 24.94 -50.85 -12.22
N MET A 16 25.26 -50.11 -11.16
CA MET A 16 24.74 -50.52 -9.85
C MET A 16 23.22 -50.52 -9.99
N ALA A 17 22.62 -51.71 -9.94
CA ALA A 17 21.19 -51.85 -9.83
C ALA A 17 20.78 -51.10 -8.56
N ILE A 18 20.19 -49.93 -8.74
CA ILE A 18 19.48 -49.21 -7.69
C ILE A 18 18.35 -50.17 -7.28
N SER A 19 18.38 -50.65 -6.04
CA SER A 19 17.24 -51.34 -5.45
C SER A 19 16.00 -50.47 -5.67
N PRO A 20 14.80 -51.02 -5.92
CA PRO A 20 13.59 -50.21 -6.00
C PRO A 20 13.44 -49.43 -4.69
N GLN A 21 13.91 -48.18 -4.69
CA GLN A 21 13.50 -47.19 -3.71
C GLN A 21 12.00 -47.03 -3.91
N ASP A 22 11.26 -46.91 -2.81
CA ASP A 22 9.82 -46.77 -2.79
C ASP A 22 9.38 -45.72 -3.84
N VAL A 23 8.82 -46.21 -4.95
CA VAL A 23 8.33 -45.33 -6.03
C VAL A 23 7.18 -44.53 -5.45
N VAL A 24 7.35 -43.21 -5.44
CA VAL A 24 6.34 -42.29 -4.93
C VAL A 24 5.27 -42.11 -6.00
N ASP A 25 3.99 -42.15 -5.64
CA ASP A 25 2.88 -41.95 -6.57
C ASP A 25 2.23 -40.56 -6.38
N PRO A 26 2.80 -39.47 -6.94
CA PRO A 26 2.21 -38.14 -6.85
C PRO A 26 1.04 -37.94 -7.83
N VAL A 27 0.96 -38.74 -8.90
CA VAL A 27 -0.13 -38.67 -9.89
C VAL A 27 -1.47 -38.98 -9.20
N GLY A 28 -1.53 -40.09 -8.47
CA GLY A 28 -2.75 -40.57 -7.81
C GLY A 28 -3.83 -41.04 -8.81
N GLY A 29 -4.96 -41.54 -8.28
CA GLY A 29 -6.08 -42.01 -9.11
C GLY A 29 -5.79 -43.25 -9.97
N GLU A 30 -6.66 -43.52 -10.94
CA GLU A 30 -6.51 -44.61 -11.92
C GLU A 30 -6.04 -44.06 -13.28
N GLY A 31 -5.25 -44.85 -14.02
CA GLY A 31 -4.71 -44.49 -15.33
C GLY A 31 -3.33 -45.10 -15.61
N ASP A 32 -3.00 -45.20 -16.90
CA ASP A 32 -1.72 -45.70 -17.39
C ASP A 32 -0.57 -44.80 -16.94
N ARG A 33 0.51 -45.40 -16.43
CA ARG A 33 1.62 -44.69 -15.82
C ARG A 33 2.96 -45.37 -16.09
N GLY A 34 4.00 -44.56 -16.17
CA GLY A 34 5.38 -45.01 -16.08
C GLY A 34 6.06 -44.42 -14.85
N ILE A 35 7.35 -44.66 -14.70
CA ILE A 35 8.20 -44.19 -13.61
C ILE A 35 9.27 -43.26 -14.17
N LEU A 36 9.38 -42.06 -13.60
CA LEU A 36 10.50 -41.16 -13.77
C LEU A 36 11.42 -41.26 -12.55
N SER A 37 12.60 -41.84 -12.74
CA SER A 37 13.70 -41.75 -11.80
C SER A 37 14.52 -40.50 -12.15
N PHE A 38 14.59 -39.54 -11.23
CA PHE A 38 15.29 -38.27 -11.47
C PHE A 38 16.44 -38.06 -10.49
N ARG A 39 17.43 -37.30 -10.94
CA ARG A 39 18.51 -36.75 -10.12
C ARG A 39 18.84 -35.33 -10.58
N ILE A 40 18.92 -34.40 -9.65
CA ILE A 40 19.40 -33.03 -9.82
C ILE A 40 20.75 -32.96 -9.15
N GLU A 41 21.79 -32.60 -9.88
CA GLU A 41 23.17 -32.58 -9.40
C GLU A 41 23.90 -31.29 -9.77
N ASP A 42 24.90 -30.93 -8.96
CA ASP A 42 25.82 -29.84 -9.26
C ASP A 42 26.95 -30.28 -10.22
N GLN A 43 27.91 -29.37 -10.47
CA GLN A 43 29.06 -29.63 -11.34
C GLN A 43 30.00 -30.74 -10.83
N ASP A 44 29.97 -31.03 -9.52
CA ASP A 44 30.77 -32.07 -8.89
C ASP A 44 30.04 -33.42 -8.84
N GLY A 45 28.80 -33.49 -9.38
CA GLY A 45 27.96 -34.68 -9.40
C GLY A 45 27.31 -34.99 -8.05
N LYS A 46 27.32 -34.04 -7.11
CA LYS A 46 26.61 -34.14 -5.83
C LYS A 46 25.15 -33.80 -6.05
N ALA A 47 24.25 -34.57 -5.43
CA ALA A 47 22.83 -34.27 -5.50
C ALA A 47 22.52 -32.99 -4.71
N VAL A 48 21.69 -32.11 -5.27
CA VAL A 48 21.33 -30.82 -4.67
C VAL A 48 19.81 -30.65 -4.65
N PRO A 49 19.25 -29.95 -3.64
CA PRO A 49 17.84 -29.61 -3.66
C PRO A 49 17.48 -28.83 -4.92
N GLY A 50 16.24 -28.94 -5.38
CA GLY A 50 15.82 -28.23 -6.58
C GLY A 50 14.35 -28.42 -6.90
N ARG A 51 13.88 -27.65 -7.86
CA ARG A 51 12.50 -27.71 -8.35
C ARG A 51 12.42 -28.28 -9.74
N LEU A 52 11.56 -29.28 -9.91
CA LEU A 52 11.09 -29.78 -11.19
C LEU A 52 9.80 -29.07 -11.59
N THR A 53 9.80 -28.42 -12.75
CA THR A 53 8.63 -27.77 -13.36
C THR A 53 8.21 -28.53 -14.62
N PHE A 54 6.96 -28.97 -14.67
CA PHE A 54 6.42 -29.81 -15.73
C PHE A 54 5.56 -28.98 -16.68
N ARG A 55 5.74 -29.16 -17.98
CA ARG A 55 4.97 -28.52 -19.04
C ARG A 55 4.54 -29.54 -20.09
N ASN A 56 3.40 -29.28 -20.73
CA ASN A 56 3.05 -29.94 -21.97
C ASN A 56 4.08 -29.59 -23.06
N THR A 57 4.14 -30.37 -24.14
CA THR A 57 5.08 -30.11 -25.25
C THR A 57 4.80 -28.80 -25.99
N ASP A 58 3.58 -28.27 -25.89
CA ASP A 58 3.20 -26.95 -26.39
C ASP A 58 3.53 -25.81 -25.41
N GLY A 59 4.12 -26.11 -24.25
CA GLY A 59 4.51 -25.16 -23.21
C GLY A 59 3.40 -24.85 -22.19
N THR A 60 2.19 -25.37 -22.35
CA THR A 60 1.09 -25.10 -21.41
C THR A 60 1.24 -25.84 -20.08
N THR A 61 0.65 -25.30 -19.02
CA THR A 61 0.70 -25.85 -17.65
C THR A 61 -0.26 -27.04 -17.48
N PRO A 62 0.22 -28.26 -17.19
CA PRO A 62 -0.63 -29.42 -16.97
C PRO A 62 -1.16 -29.49 -15.52
N LYS A 63 -2.07 -30.44 -15.26
CA LYS A 63 -2.49 -30.83 -13.90
C LYS A 63 -2.19 -32.32 -13.70
N LEU A 64 -0.94 -32.62 -13.36
CA LEU A 64 -0.41 -33.98 -13.27
C LEU A 64 -0.62 -34.63 -11.91
N PHE A 65 -0.37 -33.86 -10.84
CA PHE A 65 -0.23 -34.44 -9.51
C PHE A 65 -1.43 -34.11 -8.63
N SER A 66 -2.13 -35.15 -8.18
CA SER A 66 -3.28 -35.04 -7.27
C SER A 66 -2.93 -35.46 -5.84
N ASN A 67 -1.96 -36.36 -5.66
CA ASN A 67 -1.49 -36.80 -4.35
C ASN A 67 -0.36 -35.89 -3.83
N ARG A 68 -0.73 -34.71 -3.35
CA ARG A 68 0.21 -33.64 -2.97
C ARG A 68 1.03 -33.93 -1.72
N HIS A 69 0.61 -34.90 -0.91
CA HIS A 69 1.27 -35.26 0.35
C HIS A 69 2.17 -36.50 0.22
N ALA A 70 2.51 -36.89 -1.01
CA ALA A 70 3.37 -38.03 -1.25
C ALA A 70 4.81 -37.68 -0.84
N ASN A 71 5.37 -38.45 0.10
CA ASN A 71 6.72 -38.26 0.66
C ASN A 71 7.02 -36.82 1.16
N PRO A 72 6.29 -36.31 2.17
CA PRO A 72 6.40 -34.92 2.62
C PRO A 72 7.68 -34.63 3.42
N GLN A 73 8.54 -35.63 3.64
CA GLN A 73 9.86 -35.45 4.24
C GLN A 73 10.92 -35.06 3.21
N ASP A 74 10.61 -35.16 1.91
CA ASP A 74 11.54 -34.79 0.85
C ASP A 74 10.89 -33.94 -0.25
N LEU A 75 9.58 -34.11 -0.48
CA LEU A 75 8.89 -33.49 -1.61
C LEU A 75 7.81 -32.50 -1.16
N ALA A 76 7.76 -31.35 -1.84
CA ALA A 76 6.62 -30.44 -1.83
C ALA A 76 5.99 -30.42 -3.23
N ILE A 77 4.74 -30.89 -3.34
CA ILE A 77 4.13 -31.27 -4.62
C ILE A 77 2.90 -30.43 -4.92
N ARG A 78 2.86 -29.82 -6.11
CA ARG A 78 1.69 -29.12 -6.68
C ARG A 78 1.37 -29.68 -8.05
N ALA A 79 0.34 -29.15 -8.71
CA ALA A 79 -0.25 -29.79 -9.90
C ALA A 79 0.77 -30.03 -11.03
N ASP A 80 1.78 -29.18 -11.15
CA ASP A 80 2.76 -29.13 -12.24
C ASP A 80 4.20 -28.94 -11.74
N VAL A 81 4.43 -29.03 -10.42
CA VAL A 81 5.70 -28.73 -9.79
C VAL A 81 6.00 -29.72 -8.67
N ILE A 82 7.27 -30.12 -8.56
CA ILE A 82 7.81 -30.85 -7.41
C ILE A 82 9.09 -30.15 -6.95
N CYS A 83 9.10 -29.63 -5.72
CA CYS A 83 10.33 -29.24 -5.03
C CYS A 83 10.86 -30.46 -4.27
N THR A 84 12.18 -30.70 -4.30
CA THR A 84 12.85 -31.83 -3.64
C THR A 84 14.02 -31.35 -2.79
N LEU A 85 14.13 -31.86 -1.56
CA LEU A 85 15.24 -31.56 -0.67
C LEU A 85 16.50 -32.38 -1.02
N SER A 86 16.34 -33.67 -1.28
CA SER A 86 17.45 -34.58 -1.61
C SER A 86 17.97 -34.40 -3.02
N GLY A 87 17.17 -33.83 -3.93
CA GLY A 87 17.50 -33.71 -5.34
C GLY A 87 17.34 -35.00 -6.14
N ALA A 88 16.90 -36.11 -5.55
CA ALA A 88 16.81 -37.39 -6.26
C ALA A 88 15.62 -38.23 -5.79
N GLY A 89 15.00 -38.96 -6.72
CA GLY A 89 13.88 -39.82 -6.37
C GLY A 89 13.33 -40.59 -7.56
N SER A 90 12.30 -41.39 -7.30
CA SER A 90 11.52 -42.07 -8.34
C SER A 90 10.04 -41.81 -8.13
N ILE A 91 9.39 -41.22 -9.15
CA ILE A 91 7.97 -40.86 -9.11
C ILE A 91 7.20 -41.54 -10.23
N THR A 92 5.91 -41.81 -10.03
CA THR A 92 5.01 -42.12 -11.14
C THR A 92 4.77 -40.88 -12.01
N MET A 93 4.53 -41.10 -13.30
CA MET A 93 4.18 -40.07 -14.29
C MET A 93 3.08 -40.61 -15.21
N PRO A 94 2.09 -39.79 -15.63
CA PRO A 94 1.11 -40.21 -16.62
C PRO A 94 1.80 -40.50 -17.96
N THR A 95 1.27 -41.48 -18.71
CA THR A 95 1.79 -41.75 -20.05
C THR A 95 1.61 -40.54 -20.97
N GLY A 96 2.62 -40.25 -21.79
CA GLY A 96 2.63 -39.07 -22.64
C GLY A 96 4.01 -38.45 -22.83
N ASN A 97 4.03 -37.30 -23.52
CA ASN A 97 5.25 -36.53 -23.75
C ASN A 97 5.26 -35.31 -22.85
N TRP A 98 6.35 -35.12 -22.11
CA TRP A 98 6.48 -34.07 -21.11
C TRP A 98 7.75 -33.27 -21.33
N GLN A 99 7.68 -31.98 -21.03
CA GLN A 99 8.83 -31.12 -20.93
C GLN A 99 9.08 -30.82 -19.45
N ILE A 100 10.27 -31.16 -18.96
CA ILE A 100 10.64 -31.05 -17.54
C ILE A 100 11.81 -30.10 -17.42
N TYR A 101 11.67 -29.09 -16.57
CA TYR A 101 12.71 -28.15 -16.21
C TYR A 101 13.22 -28.46 -14.81
N ALA A 102 14.53 -28.41 -14.58
CA ALA A 102 15.13 -28.38 -13.25
C ALA A 102 15.73 -26.98 -13.00
N SER A 103 15.50 -26.44 -11.80
CA SER A 103 15.96 -25.12 -11.36
C SER A 103 16.34 -25.10 -9.88
N ARG A 104 17.22 -24.17 -9.49
CA ARG A 104 17.70 -23.96 -8.11
C ARG A 104 17.93 -22.46 -7.82
N GLY A 105 16.89 -21.64 -7.91
CA GLY A 105 17.02 -20.18 -7.73
C GLY A 105 17.76 -19.43 -8.87
N PRO A 106 17.98 -18.11 -8.72
CA PRO A 106 18.50 -17.21 -9.76
C PRO A 106 20.02 -17.31 -9.97
N GLU A 107 20.75 -17.94 -9.06
CA GLU A 107 22.21 -18.07 -9.15
C GLU A 107 22.65 -19.25 -10.02
N TRP A 108 21.73 -20.17 -10.29
CA TRP A 108 22.00 -21.43 -10.95
C TRP A 108 21.47 -21.44 -12.38
N SER A 109 22.12 -22.23 -13.23
CA SER A 109 21.61 -22.56 -14.56
C SER A 109 20.30 -23.35 -14.48
N ILE A 110 19.59 -23.42 -15.61
CA ILE A 110 18.42 -24.30 -15.76
C ILE A 110 18.73 -25.42 -16.74
N GLN A 111 18.20 -26.61 -16.49
CA GLN A 111 18.19 -27.69 -17.48
C GLN A 111 16.78 -28.06 -17.88
N LYS A 112 16.64 -28.42 -19.16
CA LYS A 112 15.38 -28.83 -19.78
C LYS A 112 15.57 -30.17 -20.48
N HIS A 113 14.68 -31.12 -20.17
CA HIS A 113 14.58 -32.41 -20.84
C HIS A 113 13.19 -32.62 -21.44
N GLN A 114 13.13 -33.28 -22.58
CA GLN A 114 11.90 -33.81 -23.17
C GLN A 114 11.88 -35.32 -22.92
N VAL A 115 10.80 -35.82 -22.33
CA VAL A 115 10.66 -37.24 -21.97
C VAL A 115 9.36 -37.80 -22.51
N SER A 116 9.40 -39.05 -22.95
CA SER A 116 8.23 -39.82 -23.39
C SER A 116 8.01 -40.96 -22.42
N ILE A 117 6.93 -40.90 -21.63
CA ILE A 117 6.60 -41.89 -20.60
C ILE A 117 5.63 -42.92 -21.21
N GLU A 118 6.05 -44.18 -21.28
CA GLU A 118 5.20 -45.31 -21.67
C GLU A 118 4.70 -46.10 -20.44
N ASN A 119 3.67 -46.93 -20.63
CA ASN A 119 3.07 -47.70 -19.54
C ASN A 119 4.06 -48.74 -19.00
N ASP A 120 4.18 -48.83 -17.67
CA ASP A 120 5.08 -49.71 -16.94
C ASP A 120 6.59 -49.53 -17.28
N GLN A 121 6.95 -48.45 -17.97
CA GLN A 121 8.32 -48.10 -18.28
C GLN A 121 8.96 -47.34 -17.11
N THR A 122 10.26 -47.58 -16.85
CA THR A 122 11.08 -46.69 -16.01
C THR A 122 12.07 -45.93 -16.87
N ILE A 123 12.10 -44.60 -16.73
CA ILE A 123 13.06 -43.71 -17.38
C ILE A 123 13.90 -43.03 -16.31
N SER A 124 15.22 -43.00 -16.50
CA SER A 124 16.14 -42.27 -15.63
C SER A 124 16.62 -40.99 -16.31
N VAL A 125 16.52 -39.86 -15.60
CA VAL A 125 16.95 -38.54 -16.09
C VAL A 125 17.83 -37.86 -15.05
N THR A 126 18.99 -37.37 -15.48
CA THR A 126 19.86 -36.53 -14.66
C THR A 126 19.85 -35.10 -15.19
N PHE A 127 19.65 -34.14 -14.29
CA PHE A 127 19.72 -32.71 -14.55
C PHE A 127 20.98 -32.15 -13.88
N SER A 128 21.92 -31.65 -14.66
CA SER A 128 23.16 -31.06 -14.14
C SER A 128 23.05 -29.53 -14.12
N LEU A 129 22.93 -28.96 -12.93
CA LEU A 129 22.84 -27.51 -12.72
C LEU A 129 24.21 -26.95 -12.34
N GLU A 130 24.55 -25.80 -12.89
CA GLU A 130 25.80 -25.10 -12.60
C GLU A 130 25.49 -23.85 -11.77
N HIS A 131 26.21 -23.65 -10.66
CA HIS A 131 26.17 -22.38 -9.92
C HIS A 131 26.95 -21.34 -10.70
N GLN A 132 26.22 -20.45 -11.38
CA GLN A 132 26.79 -19.49 -12.34
C GLN A 132 27.17 -18.19 -11.65
N VAL A 133 26.33 -17.69 -10.75
CA VAL A 133 26.53 -16.39 -10.13
C VAL A 133 27.40 -16.54 -8.88
N ASP A 134 28.64 -16.02 -8.94
CA ASP A 134 29.52 -15.90 -7.78
C ASP A 134 28.99 -14.87 -6.78
N THR A 135 28.42 -15.38 -5.69
CA THR A 135 27.82 -14.63 -4.56
C THR A 135 28.65 -14.74 -3.28
N ARG A 136 29.90 -15.24 -3.33
CA ARG A 136 30.74 -15.42 -2.13
C ARG A 136 30.84 -14.16 -1.27
N GLY A 137 30.69 -14.33 0.04
CA GLY A 137 30.63 -13.23 1.00
C GLY A 137 29.31 -12.47 0.99
N TRP A 138 28.26 -13.03 0.36
CA TRP A 138 26.89 -12.57 0.39
C TRP A 138 25.98 -13.76 0.65
N ALA A 139 24.82 -13.50 1.27
CA ALA A 139 23.78 -14.50 1.47
C ALA A 139 22.43 -13.96 0.96
N ALA A 140 21.59 -14.85 0.45
CA ALA A 140 20.24 -14.54 0.04
C ALA A 140 19.24 -14.74 1.20
N ALA A 141 18.31 -13.80 1.34
CA ALA A 141 17.28 -13.83 2.36
C ALA A 141 15.89 -13.48 1.83
N ASP A 142 14.88 -14.08 2.46
CA ASP A 142 13.48 -13.70 2.33
C ASP A 142 12.92 -13.40 3.73
N TYR A 143 12.53 -12.15 3.96
CA TYR A 143 12.09 -11.68 5.27
C TYR A 143 10.58 -11.81 5.47
N HIS A 144 9.84 -12.37 4.51
CA HIS A 144 8.37 -12.47 4.56
C HIS A 144 7.88 -13.82 4.01
N LEU A 145 7.67 -14.78 4.91
CA LEU A 145 7.34 -16.17 4.58
C LEU A 145 6.20 -16.69 5.45
N HIS A 146 5.25 -17.40 4.82
CA HIS A 146 4.09 -17.97 5.49
C HIS A 146 4.01 -19.49 5.37
N THR A 147 3.33 -20.08 6.33
CA THR A 147 2.93 -21.48 6.31
C THR A 147 1.43 -21.60 6.49
N LEU A 148 0.80 -22.51 5.75
CA LEU A 148 -0.58 -22.91 5.98
C LEU A 148 -0.79 -23.40 7.42
N THR A 149 0.24 -24.01 8.01
CA THR A 149 0.23 -24.55 9.37
C THR A 149 -0.14 -23.49 10.43
N HIS A 150 0.39 -22.27 10.30
CA HIS A 150 0.24 -21.23 11.33
C HIS A 150 -0.53 -20.01 10.83
N SER A 151 -0.29 -19.57 9.59
CA SER A 151 -1.07 -18.47 8.98
C SER A 151 -2.52 -18.87 8.63
N GLY A 152 -2.80 -20.17 8.51
CA GLY A 152 -4.16 -20.69 8.30
C GLY A 152 -4.71 -20.55 6.87
N HIS A 153 -3.93 -19.99 5.96
CA HIS A 153 -4.25 -19.94 4.52
C HIS A 153 -2.98 -20.11 3.67
N GLY A 154 -3.17 -20.21 2.35
CA GLY A 154 -2.14 -20.68 1.42
C GLY A 154 -2.18 -22.20 1.23
N ASP A 155 -1.08 -22.78 0.76
CA ASP A 155 -1.00 -24.23 0.55
C ASP A 155 0.27 -24.88 1.12
N SER A 156 1.30 -24.13 1.49
CA SER A 156 2.58 -24.67 1.97
C SER A 156 2.57 -24.94 3.47
N ASN A 157 2.61 -26.20 3.91
CA ASN A 157 2.87 -26.50 5.32
C ASN A 157 4.34 -26.25 5.71
N MET A 158 4.68 -26.34 7.00
CA MET A 158 6.06 -26.09 7.47
C MET A 158 7.13 -26.95 6.78
N PRO A 159 7.05 -28.30 6.72
CA PRO A 159 8.01 -29.09 5.95
C PRO A 159 8.12 -28.66 4.48
N GLU A 160 7.00 -28.45 3.80
CA GLU A 160 6.98 -28.00 2.41
C GLU A 160 7.65 -26.63 2.24
N ARG A 161 7.49 -25.73 3.22
CA ARG A 161 8.14 -24.41 3.23
C ARG A 161 9.65 -24.55 3.26
N ILE A 162 10.20 -25.37 4.14
CA ILE A 162 11.65 -25.60 4.20
C ILE A 162 12.16 -26.25 2.91
N ILE A 163 11.44 -27.23 2.37
CA ILE A 163 11.80 -27.89 1.10
C ILE A 163 11.80 -26.90 -0.07
N SER A 164 10.78 -26.04 -0.16
CA SER A 164 10.68 -25.04 -1.24
C SER A 164 11.75 -23.96 -1.14
N ILE A 165 12.08 -23.48 0.07
CA ILE A 165 13.21 -22.57 0.31
C ILE A 165 14.53 -23.21 -0.14
N ALA A 166 14.81 -24.43 0.32
CA ALA A 166 16.05 -25.13 -0.04
C ALA A 166 16.15 -25.36 -1.56
N SER A 167 15.01 -25.60 -2.22
CA SER A 167 14.91 -25.75 -3.68
C SER A 167 15.16 -24.45 -4.45
N GLU A 168 15.04 -23.28 -3.81
CA GLU A 168 15.27 -21.96 -4.39
C GLU A 168 16.64 -21.37 -4.02
N ALA A 169 17.50 -22.17 -3.35
CA ALA A 169 18.81 -21.75 -2.84
C ALA A 169 18.73 -20.41 -2.09
N LEU A 170 18.02 -20.44 -0.97
CA LEU A 170 17.87 -19.30 -0.07
C LEU A 170 18.53 -19.66 1.26
N GLU A 171 19.59 -18.95 1.63
CA GLU A 171 20.35 -19.27 2.84
C GLU A 171 19.63 -18.86 4.12
N VAL A 172 18.86 -17.75 4.11
CA VAL A 172 18.18 -17.21 5.29
C VAL A 172 16.70 -16.97 5.03
N GLY A 173 15.86 -17.22 6.03
CA GLY A 173 14.42 -16.91 5.94
C GLY A 173 13.83 -16.59 7.30
N VAL A 174 12.98 -15.56 7.33
CA VAL A 174 12.27 -15.16 8.54
C VAL A 174 10.89 -15.80 8.54
N ALA A 175 10.56 -16.52 9.61
CA ALA A 175 9.28 -17.20 9.77
C ALA A 175 8.21 -16.20 10.24
N THR A 176 7.43 -15.62 9.34
CA THR A 176 6.54 -14.49 9.63
C THR A 176 5.07 -14.86 9.51
N ASP A 177 4.66 -15.99 10.07
CA ASP A 177 3.24 -16.33 10.08
C ASP A 177 2.40 -15.27 10.81
N HIS A 178 1.15 -15.10 10.37
CA HIS A 178 0.28 -14.04 10.90
C HIS A 178 0.09 -14.15 12.41
N ASN A 179 0.58 -13.15 13.14
CA ASN A 179 0.39 -13.02 14.58
C ASN A 179 0.81 -14.27 15.38
N ILE A 180 1.91 -14.91 14.97
CA ILE A 180 2.54 -16.07 15.61
C ILE A 180 4.07 -15.91 15.52
N HIS A 181 4.79 -16.15 16.61
CA HIS A 181 6.26 -16.18 16.63
C HIS A 181 6.77 -17.56 16.17
N THR A 182 6.66 -17.84 14.88
CA THR A 182 6.98 -19.17 14.34
C THR A 182 8.48 -19.45 14.40
N ASP A 183 8.84 -20.68 14.76
CA ASP A 183 10.22 -21.17 14.74
C ASP A 183 10.36 -22.38 13.80
N TYR A 184 11.30 -22.28 12.86
CA TYR A 184 11.60 -23.33 11.89
C TYR A 184 12.64 -24.36 12.38
N THR A 185 13.33 -24.11 13.50
CA THR A 185 14.51 -24.89 13.94
C THR A 185 14.24 -26.39 14.01
N ASP A 186 13.15 -26.81 14.64
CA ASP A 186 12.80 -28.23 14.80
C ASP A 186 12.54 -28.92 13.45
N ILE A 187 11.85 -28.23 12.53
CA ILE A 187 11.51 -28.77 11.21
C ILE A 187 12.76 -28.83 10.31
N ILE A 188 13.61 -27.81 10.36
CA ILE A 188 14.91 -27.83 9.67
C ILE A 188 15.72 -29.04 10.14
N SER A 189 15.77 -29.28 11.45
CA SER A 189 16.48 -30.42 12.01
C SER A 189 15.86 -31.77 11.64
N GLN A 190 14.53 -31.86 11.64
CA GLN A 190 13.80 -33.07 11.25
C GLN A 190 14.10 -33.46 9.79
N LEU A 191 14.17 -32.46 8.90
CA LEU A 191 14.41 -32.67 7.48
C LEU A 191 15.90 -32.83 7.13
N GLY A 192 16.82 -32.51 8.05
CA GLY A 192 18.25 -32.51 7.76
C GLY A 192 18.66 -31.35 6.84
N ALA A 193 17.95 -30.22 6.91
CA ALA A 193 18.12 -29.08 6.00
C ALA A 193 19.10 -27.99 6.52
N GLN A 194 19.86 -28.26 7.60
CA GLN A 194 20.74 -27.27 8.24
C GLN A 194 21.82 -26.72 7.30
N ASP A 195 22.31 -27.55 6.38
CA ASP A 195 23.30 -27.15 5.39
C ASP A 195 22.71 -26.28 4.27
N GLN A 196 21.38 -26.15 4.19
CA GLN A 196 20.66 -25.47 3.12
C GLN A 196 20.02 -24.16 3.57
N PHE A 197 19.67 -24.02 4.85
CA PHE A 197 18.80 -22.94 5.30
C PHE A 197 18.94 -22.64 6.79
N GLN A 198 18.94 -21.35 7.12
CA GLN A 198 18.87 -20.80 8.47
C GLN A 198 17.55 -20.05 8.67
N GLY A 199 16.75 -20.51 9.62
CA GLY A 199 15.52 -19.83 10.03
C GLY A 199 15.77 -18.75 11.08
N ILE A 200 15.07 -17.63 10.97
CA ILE A 200 14.97 -16.61 12.03
C ILE A 200 13.52 -16.56 12.48
N VAL A 201 13.30 -16.57 13.80
CA VAL A 201 11.97 -16.41 14.38
C VAL A 201 11.48 -14.99 14.12
N GLY A 202 10.33 -14.87 13.46
CA GLY A 202 9.67 -13.60 13.23
C GLY A 202 8.17 -13.69 13.45
N ASN A 203 7.48 -12.64 13.02
CA ASN A 203 6.03 -12.54 13.09
C ASN A 203 5.59 -11.51 12.05
N GLU A 204 4.57 -11.82 11.24
CA GLU A 204 3.82 -10.77 10.57
C GLU A 204 2.70 -10.29 11.50
N ILE A 205 2.95 -9.16 12.14
CA ILE A 205 1.98 -8.47 12.97
C ILE A 205 0.90 -7.89 12.05
N SER A 206 -0.24 -8.57 11.99
CA SER A 206 -1.36 -8.24 11.11
C SER A 206 -2.47 -7.60 11.94
N VAL A 207 -2.58 -6.26 11.86
CA VAL A 207 -3.45 -5.43 12.71
C VAL A 207 -4.23 -4.40 11.87
N PRO A 208 -5.28 -3.76 12.40
CA PRO A 208 -6.03 -2.74 11.66
C PRO A 208 -5.19 -1.57 11.12
N LEU A 209 -4.05 -1.29 11.75
CA LEU A 209 -3.10 -0.27 11.29
C LEU A 209 -2.42 -0.63 9.96
N GLY A 210 -2.26 -1.91 9.66
CA GLY A 210 -1.45 -2.44 8.57
C GLY A 210 -0.68 -3.69 9.00
N HIS A 211 0.17 -4.19 8.11
CA HIS A 211 1.01 -5.36 8.38
C HIS A 211 2.49 -5.00 8.53
N PHE A 212 3.16 -5.68 9.46
CA PHE A 212 4.55 -5.42 9.79
C PHE A 212 5.29 -6.71 10.13
N ASN A 213 6.46 -6.95 9.55
CA ASN A 213 7.34 -7.99 10.05
C ASN A 213 8.17 -7.48 11.23
N ALA A 214 8.32 -8.34 12.23
CA ALA A 214 9.20 -8.13 13.38
C ALA A 214 10.11 -9.33 13.60
N PHE A 215 11.43 -9.12 13.69
CA PHE A 215 12.42 -10.20 13.89
C PHE A 215 13.78 -9.69 14.40
N PRO A 216 14.56 -10.49 15.15
CA PRO A 216 14.18 -11.77 15.72
C PRO A 216 13.22 -11.57 16.89
N LEU A 217 12.43 -12.60 17.18
CA LEU A 217 11.54 -12.65 18.33
C LEU A 217 11.76 -13.93 19.13
N VAL A 218 11.22 -13.98 20.35
CA VAL A 218 11.26 -15.19 21.18
C VAL A 218 10.33 -16.25 20.53
N PRO A 219 10.84 -17.48 20.26
CA PRO A 219 10.06 -18.58 19.72
C PRO A 219 8.77 -18.82 20.51
N TRP A 220 7.63 -18.89 19.82
CA TRP A 220 6.33 -19.26 20.40
C TRP A 220 5.85 -18.42 21.60
N ALA A 221 6.44 -17.24 21.82
CA ALA A 221 6.03 -16.34 22.89
C ALA A 221 4.67 -15.68 22.60
N ASP A 222 4.13 -15.00 23.62
CA ASP A 222 2.91 -14.21 23.47
C ASP A 222 3.10 -13.13 22.41
N VAL A 223 2.09 -12.98 21.55
CA VAL A 223 2.11 -12.00 20.47
C VAL A 223 1.57 -10.65 20.92
N LEU A 224 1.96 -9.61 20.19
CA LEU A 224 1.50 -8.24 20.38
C LEU A 224 -0.03 -8.09 20.16
N ASP A 225 -0.58 -6.96 20.62
CA ASP A 225 -2.00 -6.66 20.50
C ASP A 225 -2.45 -6.65 19.02
N ARG A 226 -3.35 -7.57 18.70
CA ARG A 226 -3.91 -7.77 17.36
C ARG A 226 -4.85 -6.65 16.91
N ASN A 227 -5.22 -5.73 17.81
CA ASN A 227 -6.07 -4.58 17.51
C ASN A 227 -5.29 -3.26 17.46
N ALA A 228 -3.96 -3.31 17.43
CA ALA A 228 -3.12 -2.12 17.40
C ALA A 228 -3.49 -1.20 16.22
N SER A 229 -3.72 0.07 16.53
CA SER A 229 -4.11 1.13 15.58
C SER A 229 -3.21 2.36 15.67
N ASP A 230 -2.15 2.31 16.49
CA ASP A 230 -1.21 3.40 16.75
C ASP A 230 0.24 2.94 16.50
N GLY A 231 0.86 3.47 15.45
CA GLY A 231 2.22 3.10 15.03
C GLY A 231 3.28 3.36 16.09
N PRO A 232 3.35 4.56 16.71
CA PRO A 232 4.33 4.84 17.76
C PRO A 232 4.27 3.85 18.93
N THR A 233 3.07 3.47 19.37
CA THR A 233 2.90 2.50 20.47
C THR A 233 3.27 1.09 20.03
N LEU A 234 2.82 0.66 18.85
CA LEU A 234 3.15 -0.64 18.31
C LEU A 234 4.67 -0.81 18.16
N PHE A 235 5.35 0.17 17.57
CA PHE A 235 6.79 0.06 17.29
C PHE A 235 7.60 0.02 18.58
N ARG A 236 7.29 0.87 19.57
CA ARG A 236 7.92 0.77 20.91
C ARG A 236 7.69 -0.60 21.55
N ALA A 237 6.50 -1.17 21.41
CA ALA A 237 6.21 -2.49 21.93
C ALA A 237 7.04 -3.57 21.22
N VAL A 238 7.18 -3.51 19.89
CA VAL A 238 8.07 -4.43 19.14
C VAL A 238 9.51 -4.33 19.63
N ARG A 239 10.06 -3.11 19.74
CA ARG A 239 11.44 -2.90 20.21
C ARG A 239 11.68 -3.43 21.63
N ALA A 240 10.65 -3.46 22.47
CA ALA A 240 10.71 -3.99 23.83
C ALA A 240 10.57 -5.51 23.93
N ASN A 241 10.17 -6.19 22.84
CA ASN A 241 9.97 -7.65 22.79
C ASN A 241 11.16 -8.41 22.18
N GLY A 242 12.36 -7.82 22.24
CA GLY A 242 13.60 -8.55 21.94
C GLY A 242 13.80 -9.73 22.90
N ASP A 243 14.50 -10.76 22.44
CA ASP A 243 14.84 -11.91 23.27
C ASP A 243 16.03 -11.63 24.22
N SER A 244 16.51 -12.65 24.92
CA SER A 244 17.64 -12.53 25.86
C SER A 244 19.00 -12.29 25.20
N SER A 245 19.09 -12.34 23.86
CA SER A 245 20.32 -12.02 23.13
C SER A 245 20.65 -10.53 23.14
N GLY A 246 19.64 -9.68 23.40
CA GLY A 246 19.79 -8.22 23.35
C GLY A 246 19.70 -7.63 21.94
N ILE A 247 19.41 -8.44 20.92
CA ILE A 247 19.11 -7.95 19.58
C ILE A 247 17.81 -7.16 19.64
N VAL A 248 17.86 -5.89 19.25
CA VAL A 248 16.66 -5.07 19.07
C VAL A 248 15.93 -5.57 17.81
N PRO A 249 14.66 -5.99 17.87
CA PRO A 249 13.97 -6.52 16.68
C PRO A 249 13.87 -5.49 15.57
N VAL A 250 14.12 -5.88 14.33
CA VAL A 250 13.79 -5.14 13.11
C VAL A 250 12.29 -4.93 13.01
N ILE A 251 11.87 -3.77 12.51
CA ILE A 251 10.50 -3.48 12.09
C ILE A 251 10.51 -3.23 10.58
N GLN A 252 9.83 -4.09 9.83
CA GLN A 252 9.62 -3.94 8.40
C GLN A 252 8.15 -3.60 8.13
N VAL A 253 7.89 -2.57 7.31
CA VAL A 253 6.55 -2.30 6.80
C VAL A 253 6.31 -3.18 5.57
N ASN A 254 5.29 -4.05 5.65
CA ASN A 254 4.94 -4.96 4.57
C ASN A 254 3.98 -4.28 3.59
N HIS A 255 4.12 -4.62 2.31
CA HIS A 255 3.24 -4.23 1.21
C HIS A 255 2.50 -2.90 1.46
N PRO A 256 3.25 -1.78 1.57
CA PRO A 256 2.85 -0.59 2.34
C PRO A 256 1.71 0.21 1.72
N ARG A 257 1.25 -0.18 0.52
CA ARG A 257 0.12 0.40 -0.21
C ARG A 257 -0.87 -0.64 -0.75
N TRP A 258 -0.88 -1.86 -0.22
CA TRP A 258 -1.86 -2.89 -0.58
C TRP A 258 -3.23 -2.60 0.04
N ASP A 259 -4.20 -2.23 -0.81
CA ASP A 259 -5.53 -1.80 -0.37
C ASP A 259 -6.18 -2.76 0.64
N GLY A 260 -6.62 -2.21 1.77
CA GLY A 260 -7.26 -2.94 2.87
C GLY A 260 -6.34 -3.35 4.01
N ILE A 261 -5.02 -3.46 3.78
CA ILE A 261 -4.04 -3.98 4.77
C ILE A 261 -2.78 -3.10 4.87
N ASP A 262 -2.85 -1.86 4.37
CA ASP A 262 -1.67 -1.02 4.16
C ASP A 262 -1.49 0.12 5.16
N TYR A 263 -0.29 0.19 5.74
CA TYR A 263 0.07 1.20 6.73
C TYR A 263 0.12 2.63 6.14
N PHE A 264 0.66 2.83 4.94
CA PHE A 264 0.88 4.19 4.43
C PHE A 264 -0.43 4.94 4.17
N ARG A 265 -1.50 4.27 3.73
CA ARG A 265 -2.82 4.91 3.62
C ARG A 265 -3.49 5.07 4.98
N VAL A 266 -3.48 4.03 5.83
CA VAL A 266 -4.18 4.04 7.12
C VAL A 266 -3.58 5.08 8.08
N ALA A 267 -2.26 5.26 8.05
CA ALA A 267 -1.55 6.28 8.81
C ALA A 267 -1.26 7.55 8.00
N GLY A 268 -1.92 7.75 6.86
CA GLY A 268 -1.98 9.05 6.17
C GLY A 268 -0.69 9.58 5.55
N LEU A 269 0.25 8.71 5.16
CA LEU A 269 1.43 9.11 4.38
C LEU A 269 0.98 9.60 3.00
N ASP A 270 1.17 10.91 2.75
CA ASP A 270 0.88 11.52 1.47
C ASP A 270 1.97 11.12 0.45
N PRO A 271 1.60 10.49 -0.69
CA PRO A 271 2.56 9.94 -1.65
C PRO A 271 3.36 11.00 -2.43
N LEU A 272 2.99 12.28 -2.32
CA LEU A 272 3.70 13.38 -2.99
C LEU A 272 4.64 14.12 -2.05
N THR A 273 4.32 14.14 -0.75
CA THR A 273 5.15 14.84 0.26
C THR A 273 6.02 13.91 1.06
N GLY A 274 5.72 12.61 1.15
CA GLY A 274 6.43 11.71 2.06
C GLY A 274 6.22 12.05 3.55
N GLN A 275 5.18 12.82 3.87
CA GLN A 275 4.84 13.22 5.23
C GLN A 275 3.43 12.76 5.59
N SER A 276 3.20 12.60 6.89
CA SER A 276 1.87 12.39 7.47
C SER A 276 1.69 13.33 8.66
N VAL A 277 0.45 13.77 8.86
CA VAL A 277 0.01 14.55 10.02
C VAL A 277 -0.82 13.72 11.00
N GLU A 278 -1.07 12.44 10.68
CA GLU A 278 -1.89 11.56 11.47
C GLU A 278 -1.15 11.11 12.74
N LYS A 279 -1.86 11.02 13.86
CA LYS A 279 -1.26 10.68 15.16
C LYS A 279 -0.74 9.25 15.24
N ASN A 280 -1.36 8.35 14.47
CA ASN A 280 -0.98 6.95 14.38
C ASN A 280 0.21 6.70 13.45
N TRP A 281 0.76 7.74 12.80
CA TRP A 281 1.98 7.65 12.00
C TRP A 281 3.24 7.67 12.86
N SER A 282 4.19 6.84 12.44
CA SER A 282 5.56 6.80 12.90
C SER A 282 6.46 6.38 11.75
N VAL A 283 7.62 7.03 11.62
CA VAL A 283 8.69 6.66 10.70
C VAL A 283 9.73 5.74 11.36
N ASP A 284 9.52 5.32 12.61
CA ASP A 284 10.44 4.50 13.42
C ASP A 284 10.42 3.00 13.04
N PHE A 285 10.37 2.71 11.74
CA PHE A 285 10.59 1.39 11.15
C PHE A 285 11.97 1.35 10.48
N ASP A 286 12.55 0.15 10.28
CA ASP A 286 13.89 0.01 9.69
C ASP A 286 13.86 -0.26 8.19
N SER A 287 12.80 -0.91 7.70
CA SER A 287 12.71 -1.31 6.30
C SER A 287 11.28 -1.25 5.75
N VAL A 288 11.18 -1.21 4.42
CA VAL A 288 9.92 -1.18 3.68
C VAL A 288 9.99 -2.06 2.44
N GLU A 289 8.94 -2.83 2.21
CA GLU A 289 8.81 -3.63 0.99
C GLU A 289 8.50 -2.76 -0.23
N ILE A 290 9.47 -2.64 -1.13
CA ILE A 290 9.29 -2.01 -2.46
C ILE A 290 8.90 -3.03 -3.54
N PHE A 291 9.13 -4.31 -3.26
CA PHE A 291 8.65 -5.45 -4.03
C PHE A 291 7.96 -6.44 -3.10
N ASN A 292 6.77 -6.90 -3.47
CA ASN A 292 6.07 -7.96 -2.77
C ASN A 292 5.42 -8.93 -3.77
N GLU A 293 5.47 -10.23 -3.47
CA GLU A 293 5.15 -11.36 -4.35
C GLU A 293 6.01 -11.44 -5.64
N ASN A 294 5.94 -12.57 -6.35
CA ASN A 294 6.58 -12.76 -7.67
C ASN A 294 6.33 -11.58 -8.62
N ALA A 295 5.15 -10.97 -8.51
CA ALA A 295 4.75 -9.86 -9.36
C ALA A 295 5.52 -8.56 -9.13
N GLY A 296 6.23 -8.41 -8.01
CA GLY A 296 6.89 -7.16 -7.63
C GLY A 296 5.88 -6.04 -7.42
N TRP A 297 4.83 -6.29 -6.64
CA TRP A 297 3.88 -5.26 -6.23
C TRP A 297 4.61 -4.12 -5.51
N GLY A 298 4.16 -2.88 -5.74
CA GLY A 298 4.85 -1.67 -5.30
C GLY A 298 5.81 -1.05 -6.33
N TYR A 299 6.31 -1.82 -7.31
CA TYR A 299 7.32 -1.33 -8.24
C TYR A 299 6.81 -0.26 -9.23
N TYR A 300 5.66 -0.51 -9.85
CA TYR A 300 5.11 0.38 -10.87
C TYR A 300 4.18 1.42 -10.22
N ASP A 301 4.15 2.62 -10.79
CA ASP A 301 3.20 3.66 -10.37
C ASP A 301 1.75 3.24 -10.71
N ALA A 302 0.98 2.88 -9.68
CA ALA A 302 -0.41 2.46 -9.83
C ALA A 302 -1.34 3.55 -10.42
N ASP A 303 -0.91 4.81 -10.43
CA ASP A 303 -1.72 5.93 -10.92
C ASP A 303 -1.52 6.23 -12.41
N SER A 304 -0.42 5.77 -13.01
CA SER A 304 -0.04 6.18 -14.38
C SER A 304 0.52 5.06 -15.27
N THR A 305 0.65 3.84 -14.76
CA THR A 305 1.17 2.70 -15.53
C THR A 305 0.08 1.99 -16.33
N ASP A 306 0.49 1.38 -17.46
CA ASP A 306 -0.34 0.46 -18.25
C ASP A 306 -0.27 -0.99 -17.71
N LYS A 307 0.67 -1.27 -16.80
CA LYS A 307 0.87 -2.59 -16.21
C LYS A 307 -0.19 -2.86 -15.15
N GLN A 308 -0.65 -4.11 -15.04
CA GLN A 308 -1.48 -4.52 -13.91
C GLN A 308 -0.69 -4.39 -12.60
N VAL A 309 -1.26 -3.76 -11.57
CA VAL A 309 -0.62 -3.47 -10.26
C VAL A 309 -1.31 -4.14 -9.07
N GLY A 310 -2.23 -5.08 -9.34
CA GLY A 310 -2.99 -5.77 -8.30
C GLY A 310 -3.80 -4.79 -7.45
N SER A 311 -3.66 -4.90 -6.13
CA SER A 311 -4.32 -4.02 -5.15
C SER A 311 -3.41 -2.87 -4.68
N SER A 312 -2.21 -2.72 -5.25
CA SER A 312 -1.31 -1.62 -4.89
C SER A 312 -1.95 -0.27 -5.21
N ARG A 313 -1.80 0.68 -4.29
CA ARG A 313 -2.18 2.09 -4.44
C ARG A 313 -0.92 2.95 -4.57
N HIS A 314 -0.92 3.94 -5.45
CA HIS A 314 0.25 4.81 -5.68
C HIS A 314 1.55 4.05 -6.01
N TRP A 315 2.69 4.74 -5.91
CA TRP A 315 4.01 4.25 -6.30
C TRP A 315 4.92 4.07 -5.07
N VAL A 316 5.05 2.84 -4.57
CA VAL A 316 5.82 2.55 -3.34
C VAL A 316 7.30 2.90 -3.48
N LEU A 317 7.90 2.68 -4.66
CA LEU A 317 9.28 3.10 -4.91
C LEU A 317 9.46 4.62 -4.74
N GLN A 318 8.48 5.42 -5.16
CA GLN A 318 8.51 6.87 -4.97
C GLN A 318 8.24 7.26 -3.51
N ASP A 319 7.39 6.52 -2.78
CA ASP A 319 7.24 6.70 -1.33
C ASP A 319 8.61 6.54 -0.63
N TRP A 320 9.36 5.49 -0.98
CA TRP A 320 10.70 5.25 -0.44
C TRP A 320 11.68 6.39 -0.79
N HIS A 321 11.71 6.85 -2.05
CA HIS A 321 12.51 8.02 -2.44
C HIS A 321 12.14 9.27 -1.63
N ASN A 322 10.85 9.54 -1.42
CA ASN A 322 10.40 10.69 -0.64
C ASN A 322 10.85 10.58 0.83
N LEU A 323 10.76 9.39 1.42
CA LEU A 323 11.26 9.14 2.78
C LEU A 323 12.78 9.41 2.88
N LEU A 324 13.59 8.93 1.93
CA LEU A 324 15.03 9.23 1.87
C LEU A 324 15.31 10.72 1.68
N ASN A 325 14.53 11.38 0.82
CA ASN A 325 14.64 12.80 0.52
C ASN A 325 14.26 13.71 1.70
N HIS A 326 13.50 13.17 2.67
CA HIS A 326 13.21 13.78 3.97
C HIS A 326 14.19 13.35 5.08
N GLY A 327 15.18 12.52 4.77
CA GLY A 327 16.24 12.12 5.70
C GLY A 327 15.98 10.84 6.47
N ALA A 328 14.87 10.14 6.21
CA ALA A 328 14.64 8.83 6.79
C ALA A 328 15.72 7.85 6.29
N ARG A 329 16.17 6.97 7.19
CA ARG A 329 17.17 5.93 6.91
C ARG A 329 16.47 4.57 6.85
N ILE A 330 15.65 4.40 5.82
CA ILE A 330 14.82 3.20 5.64
C ILE A 330 15.41 2.33 4.54
N THR A 331 15.60 1.06 4.87
CA THR A 331 16.10 0.05 3.93
C THR A 331 14.98 -0.46 3.03
N ALA A 332 15.15 -0.30 1.72
CA ALA A 332 14.28 -0.96 0.75
C ALA A 332 14.58 -2.45 0.70
N VAL A 333 13.54 -3.27 0.81
CA VAL A 333 13.59 -4.72 0.71
C VAL A 333 12.53 -5.22 -0.26
N GLY A 334 12.65 -6.47 -0.67
CA GLY A 334 11.62 -7.15 -1.43
C GLY A 334 11.52 -8.59 -0.99
N ASN A 335 10.30 -9.03 -0.67
CA ASN A 335 10.05 -10.36 -0.14
C ASN A 335 8.93 -11.08 -0.89
N SER A 336 8.91 -12.41 -0.79
CA SER A 336 7.96 -13.20 -1.57
C SER A 336 6.53 -13.15 -1.05
N ASP A 337 6.34 -12.88 0.25
CA ASP A 337 5.04 -13.03 0.92
C ASP A 337 4.40 -14.38 0.58
N SER A 338 5.27 -15.39 0.53
CA SER A 338 4.88 -16.64 -0.11
C SER A 338 3.96 -17.39 0.83
N HIS A 339 2.78 -17.72 0.31
CA HIS A 339 1.77 -18.56 0.96
C HIS A 339 1.68 -19.95 0.33
N THR A 340 2.28 -20.13 -0.84
CA THR A 340 2.14 -21.34 -1.65
C THR A 340 3.49 -21.90 -2.07
N VAL A 341 3.51 -23.15 -2.51
CA VAL A 341 4.73 -23.77 -3.08
C VAL A 341 4.99 -23.34 -4.53
N SER A 342 3.97 -23.04 -5.33
CA SER A 342 4.13 -22.87 -6.79
C SER A 342 3.58 -21.58 -7.41
N SER A 343 2.77 -20.80 -6.69
CA SER A 343 2.17 -19.55 -7.23
C SER A 343 2.88 -18.29 -6.76
N ASN A 344 3.20 -18.22 -5.47
CA ASN A 344 4.03 -17.23 -4.81
C ASN A 344 5.26 -17.96 -4.28
N LEU A 345 6.38 -17.87 -5.00
CA LEU A 345 7.55 -18.70 -4.75
C LEU A 345 8.40 -18.09 -3.64
N ALA A 346 8.89 -18.89 -2.70
CA ALA A 346 9.86 -18.43 -1.71
C ALA A 346 11.10 -17.82 -2.40
N GLY A 347 11.59 -16.68 -1.91
CA GLY A 347 12.76 -15.99 -2.47
C GLY A 347 12.55 -15.33 -3.84
N TRP A 348 11.30 -15.04 -4.22
CA TRP A 348 10.97 -14.24 -5.40
C TRP A 348 9.94 -13.15 -5.07
N PRO A 349 10.37 -11.88 -4.89
CA PRO A 349 11.77 -11.38 -4.83
C PRO A 349 12.55 -11.91 -3.61
N ARG A 350 13.87 -11.71 -3.65
CA ARG A 350 14.80 -11.96 -2.53
C ARG A 350 15.68 -10.75 -2.25
N ASN A 351 16.36 -10.79 -1.11
CA ASN A 351 17.33 -9.79 -0.66
C ASN A 351 18.71 -10.41 -0.60
N TYR A 352 19.75 -9.64 -0.93
CA TYR A 352 21.13 -10.01 -0.71
C TYR A 352 21.79 -9.04 0.25
N PHE A 353 22.53 -9.58 1.22
CA PHE A 353 23.28 -8.82 2.22
C PHE A 353 24.71 -9.39 2.34
N PRO A 354 25.71 -8.55 2.70
CA PRO A 354 27.06 -9.03 2.91
C PRO A 354 27.08 -9.99 4.09
N SER A 355 27.72 -11.15 3.93
CA SER A 355 27.77 -12.17 4.97
C SER A 355 29.17 -12.55 5.39
N SER A 356 29.30 -12.87 6.68
CA SER A 356 30.56 -13.34 7.29
C SER A 356 30.89 -14.80 6.95
N SER A 357 29.91 -15.58 6.49
CA SER A 357 30.07 -16.98 6.09
C SER A 357 29.19 -17.33 4.90
N ASP A 358 29.66 -18.24 4.04
CA ASP A 358 28.87 -18.84 2.96
C ASP A 358 28.08 -20.09 3.46
N LEU A 359 28.16 -20.41 4.75
CA LEU A 359 27.43 -21.53 5.38
C LEU A 359 26.17 -21.00 6.09
N PRO A 360 24.95 -21.39 5.68
CA PRO A 360 23.71 -20.89 6.26
C PRO A 360 23.66 -20.96 7.79
N ALA A 361 24.05 -22.10 8.37
CA ALA A 361 24.01 -22.35 9.81
C ALA A 361 24.96 -21.46 10.64
N GLU A 362 25.90 -20.75 10.01
CA GLU A 362 26.80 -19.81 10.68
C GLU A 362 26.29 -18.36 10.65
N ILE A 363 25.26 -18.07 9.84
CA ILE A 363 24.68 -16.74 9.70
C ILE A 363 23.79 -16.45 10.91
N THR A 364 24.13 -15.41 11.66
CA THR A 364 23.42 -15.07 12.90
C THR A 364 22.26 -14.10 12.64
N ALA A 365 21.22 -14.16 13.49
CA ALA A 365 20.13 -13.18 13.44
C ALA A 365 20.62 -11.73 13.68
N GLN A 366 21.68 -11.55 14.47
CA GLN A 366 22.31 -10.25 14.70
C GLN A 366 22.86 -9.66 13.40
N GLU A 367 23.64 -10.45 12.64
CA GLU A 367 24.20 -10.03 11.34
C GLU A 367 23.11 -9.62 10.35
N VAL A 368 22.03 -10.40 10.26
CA VAL A 368 20.89 -10.08 9.40
C VAL A 368 20.20 -8.78 9.86
N CYS A 369 20.00 -8.58 11.16
CA CYS A 369 19.38 -7.36 11.67
C CYS A 369 20.25 -6.12 11.47
N ASP A 370 21.56 -6.25 11.64
CA ASP A 370 22.51 -5.14 11.45
C ASP A 370 22.54 -4.71 10.00
N THR A 371 22.62 -5.65 9.06
CA THR A 371 22.61 -5.33 7.62
C THR A 371 21.30 -4.68 7.16
N VAL A 372 20.15 -5.09 7.72
CA VAL A 372 18.86 -4.41 7.49
C VAL A 372 18.90 -2.98 8.02
N LYS A 373 19.32 -2.75 9.27
CA LYS A 373 19.31 -1.41 9.89
C LYS A 373 20.36 -0.47 9.31
N GLU A 374 21.46 -1.02 8.82
CA GLU A 374 22.55 -0.27 8.20
C GLU A 374 22.32 -0.03 6.71
N GLY A 375 21.26 -0.58 6.10
CA GLY A 375 20.96 -0.36 4.69
C GLY A 375 21.93 -1.02 3.72
N GLN A 376 22.50 -2.17 4.09
CA GLN A 376 23.52 -2.89 3.33
C GLN A 376 22.93 -3.94 2.36
N ILE A 377 21.67 -3.76 1.98
CA ILE A 377 20.88 -4.76 1.25
C ILE A 377 20.61 -4.29 -0.18
N PHE A 378 20.51 -5.22 -1.12
CA PHE A 378 19.76 -4.98 -2.35
C PHE A 378 18.71 -6.06 -2.56
N THR A 379 17.62 -5.72 -3.23
CA THR A 379 16.52 -6.66 -3.53
C THR A 379 16.46 -6.95 -5.03
N THR A 380 16.08 -8.19 -5.39
CA THR A 380 16.14 -8.67 -6.77
C THR A 380 15.14 -9.78 -7.11
N LEU A 381 14.75 -9.79 -8.38
CA LEU A 381 14.07 -10.87 -9.12
C LEU A 381 15.03 -11.50 -10.14
N GLY A 382 16.33 -11.56 -9.86
CA GLY A 382 17.28 -12.29 -10.70
C GLY A 382 18.70 -11.72 -10.71
N PRO A 383 18.91 -10.49 -11.21
CA PRO A 383 20.25 -9.92 -11.33
C PRO A 383 20.94 -9.77 -9.97
N PHE A 384 22.21 -10.17 -9.89
CA PHE A 384 23.08 -9.97 -8.74
C PHE A 384 23.96 -8.74 -8.97
N VAL A 385 23.87 -7.76 -8.06
CA VAL A 385 24.47 -6.44 -8.25
C VAL A 385 25.38 -6.10 -7.08
N THR A 386 26.63 -5.74 -7.40
CA THR A 386 27.52 -5.11 -6.42
C THR A 386 27.97 -3.76 -6.96
N PHE A 387 27.99 -2.76 -6.09
CA PHE A 387 28.53 -1.46 -6.45
C PHE A 387 29.19 -0.76 -5.26
N THR A 388 30.05 0.19 -5.58
CA THR A 388 30.65 1.10 -4.61
C THR A 388 30.68 2.51 -5.15
N VAL A 389 30.63 3.49 -4.25
CA VAL A 389 30.85 4.91 -4.57
C VAL A 389 32.12 5.33 -3.83
N ASP A 390 33.16 5.73 -4.56
CA ASP A 390 34.49 6.03 -4.02
C ASP A 390 35.05 4.94 -3.08
N GLY A 391 34.63 3.69 -3.30
CA GLY A 391 35.04 2.51 -2.52
C GLY A 391 34.15 2.18 -1.31
N ALA A 392 33.15 3.02 -1.00
CA ALA A 392 32.17 2.73 0.05
C ALA A 392 30.98 1.91 -0.48
N SER A 393 30.41 1.07 0.38
CA SER A 393 29.26 0.20 0.11
C SER A 393 27.93 0.87 0.50
N MET A 394 26.82 0.21 0.16
CA MET A 394 25.46 0.61 0.56
C MET A 394 25.38 0.90 2.07
N GLY A 395 24.54 1.86 2.45
CA GLY A 395 24.38 2.31 3.83
C GLY A 395 25.43 3.31 4.30
N SER A 396 26.60 3.34 3.66
CA SER A 396 27.70 4.21 4.04
C SER A 396 27.55 5.63 3.49
N MET A 397 28.38 6.54 4.01
CA MET A 397 28.51 7.91 3.53
C MET A 397 29.89 8.17 2.94
N VAL A 398 29.97 8.96 1.88
CA VAL A 398 31.21 9.41 1.27
C VAL A 398 31.24 10.92 1.10
N THR A 399 32.42 11.52 1.21
CA THR A 399 32.61 12.94 0.88
C THR A 399 33.04 13.09 -0.58
N ALA A 400 32.25 13.80 -1.37
CA ALA A 400 32.53 14.03 -2.79
C ALA A 400 33.79 14.88 -2.98
N LYS A 401 34.55 14.62 -4.06
CA LYS A 401 35.75 15.38 -4.41
C LYS A 401 35.55 16.10 -5.72
N ARG A 402 35.60 17.44 -5.68
CA ARG A 402 35.40 18.31 -6.85
C ARG A 402 34.01 18.09 -7.50
N ALA A 403 32.96 18.11 -6.66
CA ALA A 403 31.56 17.97 -7.06
C ALA A 403 31.26 16.69 -7.87
N ALA A 404 31.90 15.59 -7.51
CA ALA A 404 31.70 14.30 -8.15
C ALA A 404 32.24 13.15 -7.29
N VAL A 405 31.75 11.94 -7.61
CA VAL A 405 32.18 10.66 -7.04
C VAL A 405 32.43 9.63 -8.15
N VAL A 406 33.17 8.56 -7.86
CA VAL A 406 33.40 7.44 -8.78
C VAL A 406 32.52 6.27 -8.38
N LEU A 407 31.54 5.96 -9.22
CA LEU A 407 30.73 4.76 -9.17
C LEU A 407 31.50 3.59 -9.82
N LYS A 408 31.55 2.45 -9.16
CA LYS A 408 31.99 1.17 -9.74
C LYS A 408 30.89 0.15 -9.57
N THR A 409 30.52 -0.51 -10.67
CA THR A 409 29.40 -1.46 -10.70
C THR A 409 29.82 -2.76 -11.33
N LYS A 410 29.39 -3.88 -10.75
CA LYS A 410 29.46 -5.21 -11.34
C LYS A 410 28.06 -5.83 -11.29
N VAL A 411 27.61 -6.34 -12.44
CA VAL A 411 26.35 -7.06 -12.56
C VAL A 411 26.63 -8.47 -13.06
N GLN A 412 26.03 -9.45 -12.39
CA GLN A 412 26.01 -10.85 -12.79
C GLN A 412 24.56 -11.32 -12.93
N ALA A 413 24.32 -12.30 -13.78
CA ALA A 413 23.04 -13.00 -13.87
C ALA A 413 23.26 -14.40 -14.46
N ALA A 414 22.44 -15.37 -14.05
CA ALA A 414 22.42 -16.67 -14.72
C ALA A 414 22.07 -16.51 -16.21
N ASP A 415 22.47 -17.48 -17.03
CA ASP A 415 22.34 -17.44 -18.48
C ASP A 415 20.89 -17.31 -18.98
N TRP A 416 19.90 -17.72 -18.18
CA TRP A 416 18.48 -17.62 -18.48
C TRP A 416 17.83 -16.32 -18.00
N ILE A 417 18.56 -15.49 -17.24
CA ILE A 417 18.08 -14.20 -16.71
C ILE A 417 18.66 -13.07 -17.57
N ASP A 418 17.76 -12.24 -18.10
CA ASP A 418 18.11 -11.12 -18.94
C ASP A 418 18.52 -9.86 -18.14
N VAL A 419 19.38 -9.05 -18.74
CA VAL A 419 19.82 -7.74 -18.22
C VAL A 419 20.10 -6.82 -19.40
N ASP A 420 19.26 -5.80 -19.56
CA ASP A 420 19.34 -4.81 -20.63
C ASP A 420 20.08 -3.54 -20.23
N ARG A 421 19.95 -3.13 -18.96
CA ARG A 421 20.36 -1.79 -18.53
C ARG A 421 20.59 -1.67 -17.03
N VAL A 422 21.48 -0.74 -16.69
CA VAL A 422 21.69 -0.22 -15.33
C VAL A 422 21.34 1.27 -15.32
N LEU A 423 20.46 1.67 -14.43
CA LEU A 423 20.03 3.05 -14.22
C LEU A 423 20.68 3.56 -12.94
N VAL A 424 21.43 4.66 -13.04
CA VAL A 424 22.01 5.34 -11.88
C VAL A 424 21.00 6.36 -11.38
N ILE A 425 20.60 6.20 -10.13
CA ILE A 425 19.61 7.05 -9.45
C ILE A 425 20.35 8.00 -8.50
N VAL A 426 20.06 9.30 -8.60
CA VAL A 426 20.49 10.32 -7.63
C VAL A 426 19.27 11.05 -7.13
N ASP A 427 19.03 11.04 -5.81
CA ASP A 427 17.89 11.71 -5.16
C ASP A 427 16.50 11.33 -5.70
N GLY A 428 16.40 10.17 -6.34
CA GLY A 428 15.18 9.64 -6.98
C GLY A 428 15.11 9.85 -8.50
N ASP A 429 16.04 10.60 -9.08
CA ASP A 429 16.10 10.85 -10.53
C ASP A 429 17.12 9.94 -11.22
N ILE A 430 16.75 9.40 -12.39
CA ILE A 430 17.69 8.68 -13.26
C ILE A 430 18.63 9.71 -13.90
N VAL A 431 19.91 9.70 -13.49
CA VAL A 431 20.93 10.62 -14.03
C VAL A 431 21.78 10.01 -15.13
N GLU A 432 21.83 8.68 -15.21
CA GLU A 432 22.56 7.94 -16.23
C GLU A 432 21.85 6.62 -16.54
N THR A 433 21.84 6.23 -17.81
CA THR A 433 21.37 4.92 -18.28
C THR A 433 22.51 4.22 -19.00
N ILE A 434 22.99 3.13 -18.41
CA ILE A 434 24.10 2.32 -18.91
C ILE A 434 23.50 1.13 -19.65
N PRO A 435 23.58 1.08 -21.00
CA PRO A 435 23.14 -0.10 -21.74
C PRO A 435 24.06 -1.27 -21.43
N VAL A 436 23.47 -2.44 -21.22
CA VAL A 436 24.18 -3.71 -21.05
C VAL A 436 24.14 -4.45 -22.38
N VAL A 437 25.26 -5.08 -22.75
CA VAL A 437 25.35 -5.82 -24.00
C VAL A 437 24.47 -7.06 -23.91
N GLN A 438 23.60 -7.22 -24.90
CA GLN A 438 22.79 -8.42 -25.09
C GLN A 438 23.68 -9.65 -25.26
N SER A 439 23.81 -10.42 -24.18
CA SER A 439 24.70 -11.56 -24.04
C SER A 439 24.11 -12.51 -23.00
N ARG A 440 24.45 -13.81 -23.08
CA ARG A 440 24.16 -14.81 -22.03
C ARG A 440 25.39 -15.15 -21.17
N GLU A 441 26.47 -14.37 -21.26
CA GLU A 441 27.63 -14.45 -20.35
C GLU A 441 27.28 -14.04 -18.91
N ILE A 442 27.76 -14.80 -17.94
CA ILE A 442 27.39 -14.62 -16.52
C ILE A 442 27.69 -13.22 -15.99
N VAL A 443 28.89 -12.69 -16.27
CA VAL A 443 29.23 -11.31 -15.92
C VAL A 443 28.66 -10.39 -16.99
N ARG A 444 27.55 -9.74 -16.66
CA ARG A 444 26.79 -8.86 -17.58
C ARG A 444 27.47 -7.51 -17.77
N LEU A 445 28.04 -6.96 -16.70
CA LEU A 445 28.66 -5.64 -16.71
C LEU A 445 29.78 -5.53 -15.68
N ILE A 446 30.89 -4.92 -16.06
CA ILE A 446 31.87 -4.30 -15.16
C ILE A 446 32.08 -2.88 -15.66
N ASP A 447 31.70 -1.89 -14.86
CA ASP A 447 31.73 -0.49 -15.28
C ASP A 447 32.28 0.42 -14.19
N SER A 448 32.87 1.54 -14.61
CA SER A 448 33.32 2.60 -13.69
C SER A 448 33.08 3.97 -14.30
N ARG A 449 32.34 4.81 -13.58
CA ARG A 449 31.91 6.12 -14.05
C ARG A 449 32.07 7.19 -13.00
N LYS A 450 32.31 8.41 -13.47
CA LYS A 450 32.29 9.60 -12.64
C LYS A 450 30.88 10.19 -12.65
N ILE A 451 30.25 10.25 -11.48
CA ILE A 451 28.90 10.81 -11.31
C ILE A 451 29.03 12.21 -10.73
N PRO A 452 28.55 13.27 -11.42
CA PRO A 452 28.51 14.62 -10.87
C PRO A 452 27.54 14.69 -9.69
N ILE A 453 27.97 15.29 -8.58
CA ILE A 453 27.16 15.52 -7.38
C ILE A 453 27.37 16.96 -6.94
N ARG A 454 26.29 17.75 -6.99
CA ARG A 454 26.34 19.20 -6.73
C ARG A 454 26.05 19.56 -5.28
N THR A 455 25.23 18.75 -4.63
CA THR A 455 24.74 18.93 -3.26
C THR A 455 24.71 17.58 -2.58
N ASP A 456 24.60 17.60 -1.25
CA ASP A 456 24.34 16.39 -0.48
C ASP A 456 23.12 15.64 -1.03
N GLY A 457 23.16 14.32 -0.91
CA GLY A 457 22.17 13.45 -1.52
C GLY A 457 22.54 11.99 -1.39
N TRP A 458 21.94 11.16 -2.23
CA TRP A 458 22.17 9.71 -2.21
C TRP A 458 22.19 9.11 -3.61
N ILE A 459 22.91 7.99 -3.76
CA ILE A 459 23.06 7.26 -5.01
C ILE A 459 22.59 5.81 -4.84
N SER A 460 21.71 5.36 -5.73
CA SER A 460 21.23 3.96 -5.83
C SER A 460 21.29 3.50 -7.29
N LEU A 461 21.24 2.18 -7.50
CA LEU A 461 21.16 1.57 -8.82
C LEU A 461 19.87 0.79 -9.00
N ARG A 462 19.36 0.82 -10.23
CA ARG A 462 18.34 -0.10 -10.72
C ARG A 462 18.86 -0.89 -11.90
N VAL A 463 18.67 -2.20 -11.91
CA VAL A 463 19.09 -3.09 -13.00
C VAL A 463 17.86 -3.78 -13.55
N GLU A 464 17.66 -3.77 -14.86
CA GLU A 464 16.44 -4.28 -15.50
C GLU A 464 16.77 -5.16 -16.70
N GLY A 465 15.94 -6.19 -16.91
CA GLY A 465 15.84 -6.98 -18.15
C GLY A 465 14.40 -7.03 -18.66
N ASP A 466 14.22 -7.27 -19.95
CA ASP A 466 12.93 -7.20 -20.64
C ASP A 466 12.36 -8.59 -21.00
N ASP A 467 13.16 -9.66 -20.89
CA ASP A 467 12.68 -11.04 -21.07
C ASP A 467 11.98 -11.61 -19.83
N SER A 468 10.96 -12.43 -20.05
CA SER A 468 10.22 -13.09 -18.95
C SER A 468 11.04 -14.19 -18.27
N LEU A 469 10.85 -14.33 -16.95
CA LEU A 469 11.36 -15.45 -16.14
C LEU A 469 10.53 -16.74 -16.26
N ASP A 470 9.46 -16.74 -17.06
CA ASP A 470 8.68 -17.94 -17.37
C ASP A 470 9.54 -19.00 -18.10
N PRO A 471 9.37 -20.31 -17.82
CA PRO A 471 8.34 -20.91 -16.97
C PRO A 471 8.77 -21.11 -15.50
N ILE A 472 9.94 -20.62 -15.11
CA ILE A 472 10.54 -20.86 -13.79
C ILE A 472 9.84 -20.03 -12.72
N VAL A 473 9.63 -18.74 -13.01
CA VAL A 473 8.84 -17.83 -12.17
C VAL A 473 7.59 -17.43 -12.95
N PRO A 474 6.47 -18.14 -12.77
CA PRO A 474 5.29 -17.92 -13.59
C PRO A 474 4.60 -16.60 -13.24
N GLY A 475 4.21 -15.86 -14.27
CA GLY A 475 3.41 -14.65 -14.14
C GLY A 475 1.91 -14.93 -14.29
N ASN A 476 1.14 -14.92 -13.20
CA ASN A 476 -0.33 -15.14 -13.28
C ASN A 476 -1.08 -13.98 -13.96
N LYS A 477 -0.60 -12.75 -13.74
CA LYS A 477 -1.28 -11.49 -14.11
C LYS A 477 -0.55 -10.75 -15.23
N ARG A 478 0.78 -10.83 -15.21
CA ARG A 478 1.70 -10.25 -16.18
C ARG A 478 3.00 -11.06 -16.16
N PRO A 479 3.81 -11.03 -17.24
CA PRO A 479 5.15 -11.59 -17.22
C PRO A 479 5.98 -11.02 -16.07
N ILE A 480 6.78 -11.88 -15.43
CA ILE A 480 7.72 -11.45 -14.39
C ILE A 480 9.06 -11.16 -15.06
N LEU A 481 9.58 -9.96 -14.81
CA LEU A 481 10.80 -9.46 -15.45
C LEU A 481 11.96 -9.39 -14.44
N PRO A 482 13.20 -9.66 -14.88
CA PRO A 482 14.40 -9.43 -14.07
C PRO A 482 14.51 -7.98 -13.64
N ILE A 483 14.65 -7.77 -12.34
CA ILE A 483 14.91 -6.45 -11.77
C ILE A 483 15.73 -6.55 -10.49
N ALA A 484 16.63 -5.60 -10.26
CA ALA A 484 17.26 -5.39 -8.96
C ALA A 484 17.27 -3.90 -8.58
N VAL A 485 17.11 -3.60 -7.30
CA VAL A 485 17.20 -2.24 -6.72
C VAL A 485 18.12 -2.28 -5.51
N THR A 486 19.11 -1.38 -5.48
CA THR A 486 20.08 -1.29 -4.38
C THR A 486 19.69 -0.24 -3.35
N ASN A 487 20.04 -0.44 -2.09
CA ASN A 487 19.98 0.63 -1.10
C ASN A 487 21.06 1.71 -1.38
N PRO A 488 20.89 2.94 -0.84
CA PRO A 488 21.73 4.06 -1.20
C PRO A 488 23.15 4.01 -0.61
N VAL A 489 24.09 4.66 -1.30
CA VAL A 489 25.26 5.29 -0.67
C VAL A 489 24.98 6.77 -0.53
N PHE A 490 25.18 7.33 0.67
CA PHE A 490 24.97 8.74 0.95
C PHE A 490 26.20 9.57 0.57
N VAL A 491 25.98 10.79 0.08
CA VAL A 491 27.04 11.69 -0.37
C VAL A 491 26.96 13.00 0.40
N ASP A 492 28.06 13.33 1.08
CA ASP A 492 28.40 14.63 1.63
C ASP A 492 29.15 15.41 0.54
N ALA A 493 28.48 16.36 -0.11
CA ALA A 493 29.01 17.08 -1.26
C ALA A 493 29.75 18.35 -0.88
N ASP A 494 29.39 18.98 0.24
CA ASP A 494 30.00 20.23 0.71
C ASP A 494 31.21 20.01 1.64
N GLY A 495 31.39 18.79 2.15
CA GLY A 495 32.53 18.37 2.96
C GLY A 495 32.42 18.74 4.44
N ASP A 496 31.21 18.99 4.94
CA ASP A 496 30.99 19.32 6.36
C ASP A 496 30.98 18.10 7.29
N GLY A 497 31.02 16.89 6.71
CA GLY A 497 31.05 15.62 7.43
C GLY A 497 29.67 15.12 7.87
N LYS A 498 28.58 15.68 7.35
CA LYS A 498 27.20 15.26 7.59
C LYS A 498 26.51 14.95 6.27
N TYR A 499 25.39 14.25 6.37
CA TYR A 499 24.45 14.12 5.28
C TYR A 499 23.31 15.09 5.51
N THR A 500 23.09 15.98 4.53
CA THR A 500 21.91 16.84 4.46
C THR A 500 20.92 16.27 3.45
N PRO A 501 19.68 15.91 3.84
CA PRO A 501 18.73 15.34 2.90
C PRO A 501 18.26 16.34 1.83
N PRO A 502 17.91 15.89 0.61
CA PRO A 502 17.53 16.76 -0.50
C PRO A 502 16.49 17.86 -0.21
N VAL A 503 15.47 17.59 0.62
CA VAL A 503 14.49 18.61 1.03
C VAL A 503 15.12 19.67 1.92
N GLU A 504 16.02 19.26 2.81
CA GLU A 504 16.73 20.18 3.71
C GLU A 504 17.76 21.02 2.94
N VAL A 505 18.49 20.41 2.01
CA VAL A 505 19.36 21.11 1.04
C VAL A 505 18.57 22.20 0.30
N ALA A 506 17.34 21.88 -0.12
CA ALA A 506 16.48 22.85 -0.79
C ALA A 506 16.04 23.98 0.16
N ARG A 507 15.69 23.67 1.42
CA ARG A 507 15.30 24.63 2.44
C ARG A 507 16.43 25.62 2.75
N GLU A 508 17.62 25.13 3.04
CA GLU A 508 18.79 25.97 3.37
C GLU A 508 19.18 26.88 2.20
N TRP A 509 19.08 26.37 0.97
CA TRP A 509 19.29 27.17 -0.23
C TRP A 509 18.24 28.29 -0.36
N LEU A 510 16.96 27.97 -0.15
CA LEU A 510 15.87 28.95 -0.22
C LEU A 510 15.95 30.02 0.87
N GLU A 511 16.41 29.68 2.07
CA GLU A 511 16.64 30.65 3.14
C GLU A 511 17.79 31.61 2.81
N SER A 512 18.79 31.13 2.09
CA SER A 512 19.95 31.93 1.69
C SER A 512 19.67 32.81 0.45
N TYR A 513 18.83 32.36 -0.48
CA TYR A 513 18.70 32.97 -1.82
C TYR A 513 17.25 33.16 -2.33
N GLY A 514 16.22 32.74 -1.60
CA GLY A 514 14.84 32.68 -2.08
C GLY A 514 14.22 34.00 -2.55
N GLY A 515 14.80 35.15 -2.17
CA GLY A 515 14.39 36.48 -2.61
C GLY A 515 15.00 36.98 -3.93
N ASP A 516 15.97 36.26 -4.50
CA ASP A 516 16.60 36.58 -5.79
C ASP A 516 16.00 35.72 -6.91
N GLU A 517 15.12 36.31 -7.73
CA GLU A 517 14.41 35.61 -8.80
C GLU A 517 15.36 35.04 -9.87
N ILE A 518 16.49 35.70 -10.15
CA ILE A 518 17.47 35.24 -11.14
C ILE A 518 18.19 34.00 -10.61
N ALA A 519 18.63 34.05 -9.35
CA ALA A 519 19.26 32.91 -8.69
C ALA A 519 18.29 31.73 -8.57
N LEU A 520 17.04 32.00 -8.16
CA LEU A 520 15.97 31.01 -8.04
C LEU A 520 15.69 30.32 -9.38
N HIS A 521 15.63 31.09 -10.47
CA HIS A 521 15.41 30.53 -11.80
C HIS A 521 16.57 29.65 -12.26
N ALA A 522 17.81 30.11 -12.07
CA ALA A 522 19.00 29.33 -12.42
C ALA A 522 19.06 28.01 -11.63
N GLU A 523 18.75 28.06 -10.33
CA GLU A 523 18.71 26.87 -9.47
C GLU A 523 17.62 25.89 -9.88
N TRP A 524 16.42 26.38 -10.20
CA TRP A 524 15.32 25.55 -10.69
C TRP A 524 15.69 24.83 -11.99
N GLN A 525 16.35 25.51 -12.93
CA GLN A 525 16.77 24.91 -14.21
C GLN A 525 17.91 23.88 -14.03
N ALA A 526 18.74 24.03 -13.00
CA ALA A 526 19.84 23.11 -12.72
C ALA A 526 19.40 21.81 -12.03
N ARG A 527 18.21 21.79 -11.42
CA ARG A 527 17.70 20.66 -10.66
C ARG A 527 16.91 19.67 -11.51
N GLN A 528 17.08 18.40 -11.18
CA GLN A 528 16.29 17.29 -11.71
C GLN A 528 14.89 17.25 -11.07
N PRO A 529 13.92 16.50 -11.63
CA PRO A 529 12.53 16.52 -11.16
C PRO A 529 12.33 16.28 -9.65
N ASN A 530 12.94 15.27 -9.04
CA ASN A 530 12.83 15.05 -7.59
C ASN A 530 13.48 16.18 -6.79
N GLN A 531 14.59 16.75 -7.27
CA GLN A 531 15.22 17.91 -6.64
C GLN A 531 14.39 19.20 -6.75
N ARG A 532 13.61 19.36 -7.83
CA ARG A 532 12.62 20.44 -7.99
C ARG A 532 11.41 20.22 -7.09
N ALA A 533 10.94 18.97 -6.97
CA ALA A 533 9.92 18.60 -5.99
C ALA A 533 10.39 18.92 -4.55
N ALA A 534 11.65 18.64 -4.22
CA ALA A 534 12.24 19.00 -2.93
C ALA A 534 12.22 20.51 -2.67
N MET A 535 12.45 21.37 -3.68
CA MET A 535 12.27 22.83 -3.53
C MET A 535 10.83 23.23 -3.22
N LEU A 536 9.85 22.58 -3.86
CA LEU A 536 8.43 22.83 -3.57
C LEU A 536 8.09 22.39 -2.13
N LEU A 537 8.55 21.21 -1.71
CA LEU A 537 8.32 20.67 -0.37
C LEU A 537 9.01 21.47 0.74
N ALA A 538 10.14 22.11 0.44
CA ALA A 538 10.82 23.02 1.35
C ALA A 538 10.13 24.39 1.49
N SER A 539 9.18 24.71 0.61
CA SER A 539 8.60 26.05 0.44
C SER A 539 7.12 26.11 0.85
N THR A 540 6.78 25.64 2.04
CA THR A 540 5.39 25.46 2.51
C THR A 540 4.72 26.70 3.11
N VAL A 541 5.44 27.83 3.20
CA VAL A 541 4.89 29.10 3.69
C VAL A 541 4.55 30.02 2.52
N ASP A 542 3.39 30.68 2.58
CA ASP A 542 2.98 31.64 1.55
C ASP A 542 3.94 32.84 1.49
N SER A 543 4.57 33.02 0.33
CA SER A 543 5.59 34.04 0.06
C SER A 543 5.72 34.29 -1.44
N THR A 544 6.39 35.38 -1.85
CA THR A 544 6.67 35.64 -3.27
C THR A 544 7.45 34.50 -3.92
N THR A 545 8.37 33.89 -3.18
CA THR A 545 9.18 32.73 -3.61
C THR A 545 8.31 31.50 -3.82
N SER A 546 7.49 31.12 -2.83
CA SER A 546 6.62 29.94 -2.95
C SER A 546 5.58 30.11 -4.06
N ARG A 547 5.01 31.30 -4.24
CA ARG A 547 4.12 31.62 -5.38
C ARG A 547 4.82 31.51 -6.73
N THR A 548 6.10 31.86 -6.81
CA THR A 548 6.90 31.73 -8.03
C THR A 548 7.20 30.28 -8.34
N LEU A 549 7.63 29.51 -7.35
CA LEU A 549 7.84 28.07 -7.47
C LEU A 549 6.53 27.34 -7.83
N ALA A 550 5.40 27.72 -7.23
CA ALA A 550 4.08 27.18 -7.55
C ALA A 550 3.77 27.32 -9.05
N ARG A 551 3.97 28.54 -9.60
CA ARG A 551 3.77 28.82 -11.03
C ARG A 551 4.68 27.99 -11.91
N TRP A 552 5.96 27.84 -11.56
CA TRP A 552 6.87 27.00 -12.35
C TRP A 552 6.50 25.53 -12.26
N GLY A 553 6.16 25.05 -11.06
CA GLY A 553 5.85 23.65 -10.81
C GLY A 553 4.62 23.13 -11.55
N ILE A 554 3.51 23.88 -11.56
CA ILE A 554 2.29 23.50 -12.30
C ILE A 554 2.46 23.53 -13.83
N HIS A 555 3.56 24.14 -14.31
CA HIS A 555 3.95 24.18 -15.72
C HIS A 555 5.16 23.29 -16.04
N ASP A 556 5.72 22.58 -15.04
CA ASP A 556 6.88 21.72 -15.23
C ASP A 556 6.54 20.54 -16.16
N PRO A 557 7.46 20.08 -17.03
CA PRO A 557 7.20 18.91 -17.86
C PRO A 557 7.09 17.60 -17.07
N ALA A 558 7.66 17.51 -15.86
CA ALA A 558 7.61 16.30 -15.06
C ALA A 558 6.31 16.23 -14.25
N ARG A 559 5.57 15.12 -14.41
CA ARG A 559 4.33 14.84 -13.67
C ARG A 559 4.51 14.97 -12.16
N LEU A 560 5.59 14.39 -11.61
CA LEU A 560 5.91 14.48 -10.18
C LEU A 560 5.92 15.94 -9.70
N VAL A 561 6.64 16.82 -10.40
CA VAL A 561 6.77 18.24 -10.02
C VAL A 561 5.42 18.95 -10.10
N GLN A 562 4.61 18.66 -11.13
CA GLN A 562 3.25 19.21 -11.23
C GLN A 562 2.37 18.79 -10.05
N LEU A 563 2.39 17.51 -9.68
CA LEU A 563 1.60 16.98 -8.57
C LEU A 563 2.06 17.57 -7.23
N THR A 564 3.37 17.63 -6.98
CA THR A 564 3.94 18.25 -5.78
C THR A 564 3.60 19.75 -5.71
N ALA A 565 3.59 20.46 -6.84
CA ALA A 565 3.22 21.87 -6.88
C ALA A 565 1.74 22.06 -6.52
N CYS A 566 0.84 21.24 -7.05
CA CYS A 566 -0.57 21.24 -6.64
C CYS A 566 -0.71 20.98 -5.13
N ARG A 567 0.05 20.03 -4.58
CA ARG A 567 0.04 19.73 -3.14
C ARG A 567 0.54 20.91 -2.29
N MET A 568 1.59 21.59 -2.75
CA MET A 568 2.07 22.82 -2.11
C MET A 568 0.99 23.91 -2.15
N ILE A 569 0.31 24.10 -3.29
CA ILE A 569 -0.78 25.08 -3.46
C ILE A 569 -1.98 24.73 -2.59
N GLU A 570 -2.31 23.45 -2.39
CA GLU A 570 -3.35 23.03 -1.43
C GLU A 570 -3.03 23.55 -0.02
N GLY A 571 -1.75 23.52 0.40
CA GLY A 571 -1.31 24.03 1.69
C GLY A 571 -1.32 25.55 1.82
N ILE A 572 -0.78 26.28 0.83
CA ILE A 572 -0.70 27.76 0.87
C ILE A 572 -1.97 28.46 0.32
N GLY A 573 -2.93 27.70 -0.19
CA GLY A 573 -4.12 28.18 -0.90
C GLY A 573 -3.82 28.75 -2.29
N CYS A 574 -4.79 28.75 -3.22
CA CYS A 574 -4.62 29.32 -4.56
C CYS A 574 -4.47 30.86 -4.57
N GLY A 575 -5.05 31.54 -3.58
CA GLY A 575 -5.08 33.01 -3.53
C GLY A 575 -5.86 33.62 -4.72
N ASN A 576 -5.54 34.87 -5.08
CA ASN A 576 -6.10 35.56 -6.25
C ASN A 576 -5.19 35.46 -7.50
N ASP A 577 -4.30 34.46 -7.57
CA ASP A 577 -3.41 34.30 -8.73
C ASP A 577 -4.15 33.61 -9.88
N GLU A 578 -4.64 34.41 -10.82
CA GLU A 578 -5.40 33.94 -11.99
C GLU A 578 -4.62 32.91 -12.84
N LYS A 579 -3.28 32.98 -12.87
CA LYS A 579 -2.48 32.04 -13.66
C LYS A 579 -2.43 30.66 -13.00
N ILE A 580 -2.26 30.63 -11.67
CA ILE A 580 -2.32 29.38 -10.90
C ILE A 580 -3.72 28.77 -11.04
N HIS A 581 -4.75 29.57 -10.79
CA HIS A 581 -6.15 29.14 -10.89
C HIS A 581 -6.47 28.55 -12.25
N ALA A 582 -6.22 29.28 -13.34
CA ALA A 582 -6.52 28.83 -14.70
C ALA A 582 -5.78 27.53 -15.06
N ARG A 583 -4.53 27.37 -14.60
CA ARG A 583 -3.77 26.14 -14.85
C ARG A 583 -4.31 24.96 -14.05
N LEU A 584 -4.67 25.14 -12.78
CA LEU A 584 -5.29 24.09 -11.97
C LEU A 584 -6.62 23.63 -12.56
N VAL A 585 -7.46 24.57 -13.02
CA VAL A 585 -8.70 24.25 -13.74
C VAL A 585 -8.40 23.43 -15.00
N SER A 586 -7.41 23.84 -15.80
CA SER A 586 -7.00 23.10 -16.99
C SER A 586 -6.52 21.68 -16.65
N MET A 587 -5.77 21.49 -15.56
CA MET A 587 -5.31 20.17 -15.13
C MET A 587 -6.46 19.29 -14.63
N ALA A 588 -7.37 19.86 -13.83
CA ALA A 588 -8.53 19.14 -13.29
C ALA A 588 -9.54 18.75 -14.37
N THR A 589 -9.73 19.58 -15.39
CA THR A 589 -10.75 19.36 -16.43
C THR A 589 -10.23 18.67 -17.68
N ASN A 590 -8.92 18.43 -17.78
CA ASN A 590 -8.33 17.71 -18.90
C ASN A 590 -8.93 16.31 -19.02
N ALA A 591 -9.47 15.96 -20.19
CA ALA A 591 -10.05 14.65 -20.45
C ALA A 591 -9.00 13.53 -20.42
N ASP A 592 -7.76 13.84 -20.78
CA ASP A 592 -6.66 12.88 -20.87
C ASP A 592 -5.83 12.78 -19.57
N ALA A 593 -6.14 13.60 -18.55
CA ALA A 593 -5.45 13.51 -17.26
C ALA A 593 -5.80 12.22 -16.54
N ASP A 594 -4.78 11.56 -15.97
CA ASP A 594 -5.00 10.41 -15.10
C ASP A 594 -5.85 10.82 -13.87
N PRO A 595 -6.61 9.88 -13.28
CA PRO A 595 -7.52 10.22 -12.19
C PRO A 595 -6.84 10.84 -10.98
N TRP A 596 -5.59 10.48 -10.68
CA TRP A 596 -4.86 11.02 -9.55
C TRP A 596 -4.47 12.48 -9.77
N GLN A 597 -3.93 12.82 -10.94
CA GLN A 597 -3.62 14.20 -11.31
C GLN A 597 -4.84 15.11 -11.21
N ARG A 598 -5.99 14.62 -11.67
CA ARG A 598 -7.28 15.32 -11.55
C ARG A 598 -7.64 15.59 -10.09
N VAL A 599 -7.62 14.56 -9.24
CA VAL A 599 -7.94 14.69 -7.81
C VAL A 599 -7.01 15.69 -7.12
N VAL A 600 -5.71 15.61 -7.37
CA VAL A 600 -4.72 16.50 -6.76
C VAL A 600 -4.90 17.95 -7.22
N ALA A 601 -5.18 18.19 -8.49
CA ALA A 601 -5.48 19.53 -9.00
C ALA A 601 -6.78 20.11 -8.41
N LEU A 602 -7.82 19.29 -8.27
CA LEU A 602 -9.08 19.69 -7.63
C LEU A 602 -8.89 20.06 -6.15
N ARG A 603 -8.05 19.33 -5.41
CA ARG A 603 -7.73 19.65 -4.01
C ARG A 603 -6.98 20.98 -3.86
N ALA A 604 -6.22 21.38 -4.88
CA ALA A 604 -5.50 22.65 -4.88
C ALA A 604 -6.39 23.87 -5.23
N LEU A 605 -7.58 23.64 -5.79
CA LEU A 605 -8.53 24.71 -6.12
C LEU A 605 -9.29 25.20 -4.89
N PRO A 606 -9.82 26.44 -4.92
CA PRO A 606 -10.83 26.87 -3.95
C PRO A 606 -11.97 25.86 -3.88
N ARG A 607 -12.43 25.53 -2.67
CA ARG A 607 -13.43 24.48 -2.43
C ARG A 607 -14.69 24.64 -3.29
N GLN A 608 -15.16 25.88 -3.45
CA GLN A 608 -16.35 26.17 -4.25
C GLN A 608 -16.15 25.78 -5.72
N ASP A 609 -15.06 26.26 -6.33
CA ASP A 609 -14.73 25.96 -7.73
C ASP A 609 -14.54 24.46 -7.94
N ALA A 610 -13.77 23.80 -7.05
CA ALA A 610 -13.54 22.37 -7.11
C ALA A 610 -14.86 21.59 -7.02
N GLY A 611 -15.76 22.02 -6.13
CA GLY A 611 -17.07 21.43 -5.93
C GLY A 611 -17.93 21.46 -7.20
N ASP A 612 -17.97 22.59 -7.90
CA ASP A 612 -18.69 22.75 -9.16
C ASP A 612 -18.12 21.82 -10.24
N PHE A 613 -16.79 21.77 -10.40
CA PHE A 613 -16.15 20.88 -11.36
C PHE A 613 -16.40 19.39 -11.05
N ILE A 614 -16.35 19.00 -9.77
CA ILE A 614 -16.63 17.63 -9.36
C ILE A 614 -18.08 17.28 -9.66
N ALA A 615 -19.03 18.14 -9.30
CA ALA A 615 -20.44 17.91 -9.60
C ALA A 615 -20.68 17.73 -11.11
N ASP A 616 -20.00 18.53 -11.94
CA ASP A 616 -20.08 18.43 -13.39
C ASP A 616 -19.52 17.12 -13.94
N MET A 617 -18.35 16.69 -13.47
CA MET A 617 -17.72 15.43 -13.87
C MET A 617 -18.51 14.21 -13.42
N LEU A 618 -19.00 14.24 -12.18
CA LEU A 618 -19.85 13.21 -11.62
C LEU A 618 -21.13 13.02 -12.45
N ARG A 619 -21.73 14.10 -12.96
CA ARG A 619 -22.89 14.02 -13.86
C ARG A 619 -22.54 13.43 -15.23
N ASN A 620 -21.39 13.79 -15.79
CA ASN A 620 -21.03 13.39 -17.15
C ASN A 620 -20.40 11.99 -17.24
N SER A 621 -19.67 11.59 -16.21
CA SER A 621 -18.78 10.42 -16.24
C SER A 621 -18.86 9.55 -14.99
N GLY A 622 -19.67 9.93 -14.00
CA GLY A 622 -19.80 9.21 -12.73
C GLY A 622 -18.48 9.14 -11.94
N MET A 623 -18.41 8.18 -11.02
CA MET A 623 -17.22 7.98 -10.17
C MET A 623 -15.98 7.53 -10.95
N LYS A 624 -16.13 7.03 -12.18
CA LYS A 624 -15.02 6.61 -13.04
C LYS A 624 -14.05 7.74 -13.36
N ALA A 625 -14.51 9.00 -13.36
CA ALA A 625 -13.65 10.17 -13.57
C ALA A 625 -12.52 10.30 -12.53
N PHE A 626 -12.69 9.72 -11.35
CA PHE A 626 -11.76 9.81 -10.22
C PHE A 626 -11.08 8.47 -9.91
N GLY A 627 -11.38 7.43 -10.70
CA GLY A 627 -10.79 6.12 -10.58
C GLY A 627 -10.85 5.59 -9.15
N SER A 628 -9.71 5.15 -8.65
CA SER A 628 -9.55 4.52 -7.34
C SER A 628 -9.48 5.56 -6.19
N HIS A 629 -9.43 6.86 -6.53
CA HIS A 629 -9.21 8.00 -5.63
C HIS A 629 -10.47 8.76 -5.26
N SER A 630 -11.64 8.21 -5.56
CA SER A 630 -12.92 8.90 -5.36
C SER A 630 -13.22 9.28 -3.90
N ALA A 631 -12.70 8.52 -2.92
CA ALA A 631 -12.83 8.89 -1.50
C ALA A 631 -12.16 10.25 -1.17
N GLN A 632 -11.13 10.64 -1.92
CA GLN A 632 -10.38 11.88 -1.70
C GLN A 632 -11.17 13.13 -2.11
N ILE A 633 -12.17 13.00 -2.99
CA ILE A 633 -12.99 14.13 -3.45
C ILE A 633 -14.23 14.36 -2.58
N THR A 634 -14.62 13.39 -1.74
CA THR A 634 -15.83 13.51 -0.90
C THR A 634 -15.80 14.71 0.03
N ARG A 635 -14.61 15.11 0.50
CA ARG A 635 -14.42 16.32 1.32
C ARG A 635 -14.53 17.63 0.52
N LEU A 636 -14.28 17.57 -0.79
CA LEU A 636 -14.36 18.72 -1.70
C LEU A 636 -15.78 18.96 -2.22
N LEU A 637 -16.65 17.94 -2.17
CA LEU A 637 -18.04 18.07 -2.57
C LEU A 637 -18.73 19.20 -1.77
N PRO A 638 -19.50 20.07 -2.44
CA PRO A 638 -20.28 21.09 -1.76
C PRO A 638 -21.45 20.45 -1.00
N GLY A 639 -22.05 21.23 -0.11
CA GLY A 639 -23.24 20.86 0.63
C GLY A 639 -23.05 19.74 1.65
N GLN A 640 -24.17 19.20 2.12
CA GLN A 640 -24.26 18.46 3.39
C GLN A 640 -25.01 17.14 3.27
N TRP A 641 -24.60 16.17 4.09
CA TRP A 641 -25.31 14.91 4.28
C TRP A 641 -26.62 15.14 5.03
N VAL A 642 -27.64 14.36 4.70
CA VAL A 642 -28.82 14.23 5.56
C VAL A 642 -28.45 13.37 6.76
N MET A 643 -28.04 14.05 7.84
CA MET A 643 -27.55 13.38 9.05
C MET A 643 -28.67 12.83 9.94
N LYS A 644 -29.89 13.35 9.78
CA LYS A 644 -31.03 13.03 10.63
C LYS A 644 -32.25 12.75 9.76
N TRP A 645 -32.87 11.61 9.99
CA TRP A 645 -34.03 11.14 9.24
C TRP A 645 -35.20 10.84 10.16
N SER A 646 -36.40 11.12 9.69
CA SER A 646 -37.64 10.61 10.26
C SER A 646 -37.94 9.26 9.59
N ALA A 647 -38.03 8.18 10.35
CA ALA A 647 -38.22 6.83 9.81
C ALA A 647 -39.58 6.23 10.23
N THR A 648 -40.15 5.42 9.33
CA THR A 648 -41.29 4.54 9.64
C THR A 648 -40.82 3.24 10.29
N ASP A 649 -41.75 2.44 10.82
CA ASP A 649 -41.47 1.02 11.06
C ASP A 649 -41.20 0.30 9.71
N PRO A 650 -40.45 -0.82 9.70
CA PRO A 650 -40.21 -1.60 8.49
C PRO A 650 -41.51 -2.27 8.00
N PHE A 651 -41.83 -2.09 6.73
CA PHE A 651 -42.99 -2.73 6.09
C PHE A 651 -42.58 -4.01 5.35
N PRO A 652 -43.36 -5.10 5.39
CA PRO A 652 -43.07 -6.30 4.62
C PRO A 652 -43.23 -6.05 3.11
N GLY A 653 -42.19 -6.38 2.35
CA GLY A 653 -42.13 -6.20 0.90
C GLY A 653 -40.70 -6.21 0.38
N HIS A 654 -40.47 -6.79 -0.80
CA HIS A 654 -39.17 -6.83 -1.47
C HIS A 654 -39.34 -6.60 -2.98
N GLY A 655 -38.25 -6.22 -3.62
CA GLY A 655 -38.12 -5.80 -5.00
C GLY A 655 -39.03 -4.62 -5.36
N GLU A 656 -39.12 -4.39 -6.67
CA GLU A 656 -39.98 -3.36 -7.26
C GLU A 656 -41.43 -3.43 -6.73
N SER A 657 -41.97 -4.64 -6.57
CA SER A 657 -43.35 -4.83 -6.11
C SER A 657 -43.58 -4.34 -4.68
N GLY A 658 -42.60 -4.55 -3.79
CA GLY A 658 -42.62 -4.07 -2.41
C GLY A 658 -42.54 -2.55 -2.37
N LEU A 659 -41.52 -1.97 -3.00
CA LEU A 659 -41.30 -0.53 -3.03
C LEU A 659 -42.50 0.25 -3.61
N ARG A 660 -43.07 -0.20 -4.74
CA ARG A 660 -44.26 0.43 -5.35
C ARG A 660 -45.50 0.33 -4.48
N LYS A 661 -45.68 -0.80 -3.79
CA LYS A 661 -46.80 -0.98 -2.86
C LYS A 661 -46.72 0.02 -1.71
N ILE A 662 -45.54 0.17 -1.09
CA ILE A 662 -45.33 1.12 0.02
C ILE A 662 -45.45 2.57 -0.47
N LEU A 663 -44.93 2.90 -1.65
CA LEU A 663 -45.07 4.23 -2.24
C LEU A 663 -46.54 4.63 -2.45
N ALA A 664 -47.39 3.68 -2.86
CA ALA A 664 -48.82 3.90 -3.06
C ALA A 664 -49.62 4.00 -1.75
N MET A 665 -49.04 3.64 -0.59
CA MET A 665 -49.72 3.74 0.70
C MET A 665 -49.95 5.20 1.10
N PRO A 666 -51.14 5.57 1.59
CA PRO A 666 -51.41 6.89 2.16
C PRO A 666 -50.43 7.22 3.29
N SER A 667 -50.00 8.48 3.41
CA SER A 667 -49.08 8.89 4.47
C SER A 667 -49.63 8.65 5.89
N SER A 668 -50.96 8.63 6.06
CA SER A 668 -51.60 8.26 7.33
C SER A 668 -51.39 6.79 7.73
N GLU A 669 -51.09 5.93 6.75
CA GLU A 669 -50.77 4.51 6.94
C GLU A 669 -49.26 4.26 7.02
N ARG A 670 -48.45 5.31 6.83
CA ARG A 670 -46.99 5.32 7.01
C ARG A 670 -46.60 6.26 8.16
N PRO A 671 -47.09 6.03 9.40
CA PRO A 671 -46.79 6.93 10.51
C PRO A 671 -45.28 6.95 10.76
N ILE A 672 -44.73 8.16 10.88
CA ILE A 672 -43.36 8.37 11.32
C ILE A 672 -43.29 7.97 12.78
N MET A 673 -42.35 7.09 13.10
CA MET A 673 -42.26 6.52 14.45
C MET A 673 -41.12 7.16 15.23
N ARG A 674 -39.94 7.34 14.61
CA ARG A 674 -38.72 7.78 15.31
C ARG A 674 -37.71 8.48 14.42
N GLU A 675 -36.73 9.12 15.05
CA GLU A 675 -35.57 9.70 14.39
C GLU A 675 -34.44 8.67 14.30
N VAL A 676 -33.78 8.59 13.14
CA VAL A 676 -32.61 7.75 12.89
C VAL A 676 -31.46 8.63 12.42
N LEU A 677 -30.26 8.38 12.94
CA LEU A 677 -29.07 9.17 12.65
C LEU A 677 -28.15 8.44 11.66
N ALA A 678 -27.56 9.21 10.77
CA ALA A 678 -26.46 8.76 9.94
C ALA A 678 -25.13 8.84 10.70
N ALA A 679 -24.18 7.98 10.35
CA ALA A 679 -22.77 8.12 10.75
C ALA A 679 -22.11 9.31 10.03
N GLU A 680 -20.88 9.67 10.41
CA GLU A 680 -20.11 10.74 9.73
C GLU A 680 -19.93 10.51 8.22
N SER A 681 -19.98 9.25 7.78
CA SER A 681 -19.98 8.87 6.36
C SER A 681 -21.25 9.26 5.61
N GLY A 682 -22.28 9.75 6.30
CA GLY A 682 -23.62 10.02 5.75
C GLY A 682 -24.51 8.78 5.61
N ILE A 683 -24.01 7.60 6.01
CA ILE A 683 -24.73 6.33 5.93
C ILE A 683 -25.56 6.13 7.20
N VAL A 684 -26.85 5.91 7.02
CA VAL A 684 -27.77 5.43 8.05
C VAL A 684 -27.73 3.91 8.07
N ASN A 685 -27.41 3.32 9.23
CA ASN A 685 -27.49 1.87 9.42
C ASN A 685 -28.92 1.47 9.81
N LEU A 686 -29.64 0.87 8.86
CA LEU A 686 -31.01 0.40 9.05
C LEU A 686 -31.08 -1.05 9.53
N GLN A 687 -29.96 -1.78 9.54
CA GLN A 687 -29.92 -3.19 9.94
C GLN A 687 -30.23 -3.36 11.43
N LYS A 688 -29.59 -2.53 12.26
CA LYS A 688 -29.89 -2.47 13.70
C LYS A 688 -31.32 -1.99 13.93
N TYR A 689 -31.74 -0.97 13.18
CA TYR A 689 -33.08 -0.40 13.27
C TYR A 689 -34.18 -1.44 12.95
N GLY A 690 -34.07 -2.16 11.83
CA GLY A 690 -35.03 -3.20 11.44
C GLY A 690 -35.08 -4.36 12.44
N SER A 691 -33.92 -4.79 12.95
CA SER A 691 -33.83 -5.85 13.96
C SER A 691 -34.53 -5.49 15.27
N GLU A 692 -34.36 -4.26 15.76
CA GLU A 692 -35.03 -3.77 16.98
C GLU A 692 -36.55 -3.66 16.83
N HIS A 693 -37.06 -3.57 15.59
CA HIS A 693 -38.48 -3.39 15.28
C HIS A 693 -39.13 -4.65 14.67
N GLY A 694 -38.45 -5.80 14.77
CA GLY A 694 -39.02 -7.11 14.49
C GLY A 694 -39.08 -7.52 13.02
N LEU A 695 -38.49 -6.73 12.11
CA LEU A 695 -38.42 -7.07 10.68
C LEU A 695 -37.19 -6.44 10.03
N ASN A 696 -36.22 -7.27 9.65
CA ASN A 696 -34.95 -6.82 9.09
C ASN A 696 -34.70 -7.29 7.64
N GLU A 697 -35.42 -8.30 7.14
CA GLU A 697 -35.24 -8.82 5.79
C GLU A 697 -36.58 -8.81 5.05
N ASN A 698 -36.51 -8.72 3.71
CA ASN A 698 -37.65 -8.60 2.82
C ASN A 698 -38.60 -7.48 3.28
N CYS A 699 -38.02 -6.32 3.61
CA CYS A 699 -38.75 -5.18 4.12
C CYS A 699 -38.33 -3.86 3.48
N VAL A 700 -39.19 -2.85 3.64
CA VAL A 700 -38.97 -1.48 3.18
C VAL A 700 -39.15 -0.52 4.35
N VAL A 701 -38.16 0.35 4.57
CA VAL A 701 -38.26 1.50 5.49
C VAL A 701 -38.39 2.78 4.67
N VAL A 702 -39.24 3.70 5.13
CA VAL A 702 -39.36 5.03 4.53
C VAL A 702 -38.65 6.04 5.41
N LEU A 703 -37.62 6.68 4.86
CA LEU A 703 -36.91 7.80 5.47
C LEU A 703 -37.45 9.13 4.91
N GLN A 704 -37.63 10.11 5.79
CA GLN A 704 -38.18 11.41 5.43
C GLN A 704 -37.37 12.56 6.04
N CYS A 705 -37.25 13.64 5.28
CA CYS A 705 -36.71 14.92 5.71
C CYS A 705 -37.32 16.07 4.88
N VAL A 706 -36.93 17.31 5.17
CA VAL A 706 -37.35 18.50 4.42
C VAL A 706 -36.12 19.28 3.98
N LEU A 707 -36.05 19.61 2.70
CA LEU A 707 -35.05 20.50 2.12
C LEU A 707 -35.63 21.91 2.02
N TYR A 708 -34.94 22.88 2.61
CA TYR A 708 -35.28 24.29 2.56
C TYR A 708 -34.40 24.99 1.55
N SER A 709 -35.02 25.48 0.48
CA SER A 709 -34.34 26.27 -0.56
C SER A 709 -34.61 27.76 -0.37
N PRO A 710 -33.59 28.64 -0.44
CA PRO A 710 -33.80 30.08 -0.26
C PRO A 710 -34.50 30.75 -1.45
N ASP A 711 -34.41 30.18 -2.64
CA ASP A 711 -35.06 30.56 -3.90
C ASP A 711 -35.40 29.31 -4.74
N ASP A 712 -36.02 29.50 -5.89
CA ASP A 712 -36.23 28.41 -6.84
C ASP A 712 -34.89 28.08 -7.51
N ARG A 713 -34.44 26.83 -7.40
CA ARG A 713 -33.13 26.40 -7.92
C ARG A 713 -33.09 24.92 -8.28
N GLU A 714 -32.16 24.58 -9.16
CA GLU A 714 -31.79 23.20 -9.46
C GLU A 714 -30.63 22.78 -8.57
N VAL A 715 -30.74 21.64 -7.91
CA VAL A 715 -29.65 21.08 -7.10
C VAL A 715 -29.34 19.65 -7.52
N THR A 716 -28.08 19.24 -7.33
CA THR A 716 -27.68 17.85 -7.49
C THR A 716 -27.77 17.14 -6.15
N ILE A 717 -28.43 16.00 -6.10
CA ILE A 717 -28.55 15.15 -4.92
C ILE A 717 -27.84 13.83 -5.20
N ALA A 718 -26.90 13.46 -4.33
CA ALA A 718 -26.27 12.14 -4.31
C ALA A 718 -27.07 11.20 -3.41
N VAL A 719 -27.36 9.99 -3.87
CA VAL A 719 -28.18 8.99 -3.17
C VAL A 719 -27.52 7.62 -3.26
N GLY A 720 -27.48 6.91 -2.14
CA GLY A 720 -27.05 5.51 -2.06
C GLY A 720 -27.96 4.66 -1.19
N SER A 721 -28.18 3.41 -1.60
CA SER A 721 -28.89 2.38 -0.85
C SER A 721 -28.12 1.05 -0.91
N ASP A 722 -28.18 0.27 0.16
CA ASP A 722 -28.10 -1.19 0.06
C ASP A 722 -29.34 -1.60 -0.74
N ASP A 723 -29.38 -2.60 -1.59
CA ASP A 723 -30.59 -2.99 -2.34
C ASP A 723 -31.39 -1.85 -3.03
N GLY A 724 -32.65 -2.14 -3.34
CA GLY A 724 -33.53 -1.27 -4.12
C GLY A 724 -34.00 -0.04 -3.35
N CYS A 725 -34.23 1.06 -4.07
CA CYS A 725 -34.82 2.25 -3.50
C CYS A 725 -35.69 3.05 -4.46
N ILE A 726 -36.56 3.88 -3.87
CA ILE A 726 -37.26 4.96 -4.56
C ILE A 726 -37.02 6.26 -3.79
N VAL A 727 -36.53 7.29 -4.49
CA VAL A 727 -36.38 8.64 -3.92
C VAL A 727 -37.34 9.60 -4.60
N LYS A 728 -38.11 10.32 -3.79
CA LYS A 728 -39.02 11.36 -4.23
C LYS A 728 -38.75 12.66 -3.48
N VAL A 729 -38.68 13.76 -4.23
CA VAL A 729 -38.51 15.12 -3.69
C VAL A 729 -39.67 15.98 -4.19
N GLY A 730 -40.43 16.56 -3.26
CA GLY A 730 -41.72 17.17 -3.56
C GLY A 730 -42.65 16.18 -4.27
N ASN A 731 -43.01 16.48 -5.52
CA ASN A 731 -43.84 15.60 -6.37
C ASN A 731 -43.02 14.84 -7.43
N GLN A 732 -41.70 14.98 -7.46
CA GLN A 732 -40.82 14.38 -8.47
C GLN A 732 -40.20 13.10 -7.91
N ILE A 733 -40.38 11.97 -8.60
CA ILE A 733 -39.58 10.76 -8.36
C ILE A 733 -38.24 10.96 -9.08
N LEU A 734 -37.16 10.95 -8.33
CA LEU A 734 -35.81 11.21 -8.84
C LEU A 734 -35.02 9.92 -9.08
N VAL A 735 -35.23 8.90 -8.24
CA VAL A 735 -34.54 7.60 -8.34
C VAL A 735 -35.57 6.48 -8.27
N GLU A 736 -35.45 5.52 -9.17
CA GLU A 736 -36.05 4.19 -9.09
C GLU A 736 -34.95 3.17 -9.39
N ASP A 737 -34.49 2.46 -8.36
CA ASP A 737 -33.49 1.40 -8.45
C ASP A 737 -34.03 0.16 -7.74
N PHE A 738 -33.92 -0.99 -8.37
CA PHE A 738 -34.46 -2.25 -7.85
C PHE A 738 -33.38 -3.35 -7.79
N ALA A 739 -32.11 -2.98 -7.97
CA ALA A 739 -30.99 -3.89 -7.89
C ALA A 739 -30.67 -4.28 -6.43
N GLN A 740 -30.22 -5.52 -6.22
CA GLN A 740 -29.63 -5.95 -4.95
C GLN A 740 -28.14 -5.59 -4.92
N GLN A 741 -27.69 -4.88 -3.88
CA GLN A 741 -26.39 -4.19 -3.88
C GLN A 741 -26.01 -3.65 -2.50
N GLY A 742 -24.75 -3.26 -2.30
CA GLY A 742 -24.32 -2.56 -1.08
C GLY A 742 -24.56 -1.04 -1.15
N VAL A 743 -24.66 -0.35 -0.01
CA VAL A 743 -24.71 1.13 0.04
C VAL A 743 -23.47 1.75 -0.62
N ASP A 744 -23.68 2.49 -1.72
CA ASP A 744 -22.70 3.43 -2.28
C ASP A 744 -23.30 4.85 -2.27
N PRO A 745 -22.83 5.76 -1.40
CA PRO A 745 -23.41 7.09 -1.24
C PRO A 745 -23.41 7.99 -2.47
N MET A 746 -22.62 7.64 -3.49
CA MET A 746 -22.52 8.40 -4.74
C MET A 746 -23.10 7.66 -5.94
N ARG A 747 -23.82 6.54 -5.72
CA ARG A 747 -24.37 5.70 -6.79
C ARG A 747 -25.28 6.48 -7.74
N HIS A 748 -26.25 7.21 -7.18
CA HIS A 748 -27.20 7.99 -7.95
C HIS A 748 -26.92 9.47 -7.78
N LEU A 749 -26.79 10.18 -8.91
CA LEU A 749 -26.59 11.63 -8.95
C LEU A 749 -27.70 12.25 -9.78
N VAL A 750 -28.68 12.84 -9.11
CA VAL A 750 -29.95 13.26 -9.72
C VAL A 750 -30.20 14.74 -9.52
N ARG A 751 -30.81 15.39 -10.52
CA ARG A 751 -31.24 16.79 -10.42
C ARG A 751 -32.61 16.86 -9.79
N ALA A 752 -32.75 17.76 -8.81
CA ALA A 752 -34.01 18.09 -8.17
C ALA A 752 -34.32 19.57 -8.37
N SER A 753 -35.52 19.87 -8.87
CA SER A 753 -36.05 21.23 -8.88
C SER A 753 -36.58 21.55 -7.49
N LEU A 754 -35.87 22.37 -6.73
CA LEU A 754 -36.33 22.83 -5.42
C LEU A 754 -37.08 24.15 -5.59
N GLN A 755 -38.30 24.19 -5.06
CA GLN A 755 -39.04 25.43 -4.92
C GLN A 755 -38.55 26.19 -3.70
N ARG A 756 -38.63 27.52 -3.75
CA ARG A 756 -38.38 28.40 -2.61
C ARG A 756 -39.22 27.95 -1.41
N GLY A 757 -38.57 27.75 -0.27
CA GLY A 757 -39.19 27.21 0.93
C GLY A 757 -39.00 25.70 1.05
N SER A 758 -40.00 25.00 1.56
CA SER A 758 -39.91 23.60 1.97
C SER A 758 -40.17 22.62 0.82
N ASN A 759 -39.30 21.63 0.66
CA ASN A 759 -39.43 20.53 -0.29
C ASN A 759 -39.33 19.21 0.50
N SER A 760 -40.39 18.39 0.50
CA SER A 760 -40.41 17.13 1.24
C SER A 760 -39.59 16.06 0.54
N VAL A 761 -38.86 15.24 1.29
CA VAL A 761 -38.15 14.06 0.77
C VAL A 761 -38.81 12.80 1.32
N GLU A 762 -39.09 11.84 0.43
CA GLU A 762 -39.45 10.47 0.77
C GLU A 762 -38.42 9.53 0.13
N PHE A 763 -37.69 8.78 0.95
CA PHE A 763 -36.66 7.84 0.53
C PHE A 763 -37.03 6.45 1.04
N LEU A 764 -37.56 5.63 0.13
CA LEU A 764 -37.94 4.25 0.40
C LEU A 764 -36.71 3.36 0.15
N VAL A 765 -36.30 2.60 1.15
CA VAL A 765 -35.10 1.76 1.13
C VAL A 765 -35.52 0.33 1.40
N GLU A 766 -35.16 -0.58 0.50
CA GLU A 766 -35.40 -2.02 0.65
C GLU A 766 -34.25 -2.70 1.40
N ASN A 767 -34.54 -3.80 2.09
CA ASN A 767 -33.57 -4.84 2.38
C ASN A 767 -34.10 -6.21 1.94
N GLY A 768 -33.48 -6.82 0.94
CA GLY A 768 -33.70 -8.19 0.50
C GLY A 768 -32.94 -9.23 1.34
N GLY A 769 -31.86 -8.83 2.03
CA GLY A 769 -31.08 -9.63 2.97
C GLY A 769 -29.62 -9.18 3.08
N GLY A 770 -29.00 -9.32 4.27
CA GLY A 770 -27.60 -8.93 4.49
C GLY A 770 -27.45 -7.59 5.21
N ALA A 771 -26.57 -6.71 4.70
CA ALA A 771 -26.43 -5.35 5.22
C ALA A 771 -27.72 -4.55 4.96
N TYR A 772 -27.88 -3.38 5.58
CA TYR A 772 -29.06 -2.56 5.37
C TYR A 772 -28.76 -1.10 5.72
N GLY A 773 -28.83 -0.22 4.73
CA GLY A 773 -28.58 1.19 4.94
C GLY A 773 -28.91 2.07 3.76
N ALA A 774 -28.79 3.37 3.98
CA ALA A 774 -29.03 4.40 2.98
C ALA A 774 -28.27 5.68 3.27
N SER A 775 -28.09 6.53 2.27
CA SER A 775 -27.43 7.83 2.39
C SER A 775 -27.96 8.82 1.35
N MET A 776 -27.99 10.10 1.72
CA MET A 776 -28.32 11.20 0.81
C MET A 776 -27.46 12.43 1.12
N ARG A 777 -26.85 13.01 0.09
CA ARG A 777 -26.14 14.30 0.16
C ARG A 777 -26.73 15.30 -0.79
N ILE A 778 -26.91 16.53 -0.33
CA ILE A 778 -27.36 17.63 -1.18
C ILE A 778 -26.10 18.41 -1.53
N LEU A 779 -25.75 18.46 -2.82
CA LEU A 779 -24.54 19.12 -3.32
C LEU A 779 -24.78 20.62 -3.56
N ASP A 780 -25.32 21.31 -2.56
CA ASP A 780 -25.56 22.75 -2.54
C ASP A 780 -25.52 23.24 -1.07
N ASP A 781 -24.60 24.15 -0.76
CA ASP A 781 -24.39 24.67 0.61
C ASP A 781 -25.51 25.60 1.09
N GLU A 782 -26.30 26.16 0.19
CA GLU A 782 -27.38 27.09 0.51
C GLU A 782 -28.70 26.35 0.81
N VAL A 783 -28.80 25.05 0.47
CA VAL A 783 -29.94 24.21 0.85
C VAL A 783 -29.78 23.73 2.28
N ARG A 784 -30.79 24.03 3.12
CA ARG A 784 -30.84 23.59 4.51
C ARG A 784 -31.65 22.31 4.67
N ILE A 785 -31.18 21.39 5.49
CA ILE A 785 -31.89 20.15 5.81
C ILE A 785 -32.57 20.31 7.16
N ALA A 786 -33.86 19.96 7.26
CA ALA A 786 -34.56 19.90 8.54
C ALA A 786 -35.49 18.68 8.65
N GLN A 787 -36.01 18.46 9.85
CA GLN A 787 -37.02 17.43 10.11
C GLN A 787 -38.41 17.88 9.69
N VAL A 788 -39.28 16.90 9.44
CA VAL A 788 -40.70 17.12 9.12
C VAL A 788 -41.36 17.86 10.29
N GLY A 789 -41.90 19.06 10.03
CA GLY A 789 -42.61 19.88 11.04
C GLY A 789 -41.77 20.89 11.83
N ALA A 790 -40.46 21.05 11.56
CA ALA A 790 -39.62 22.04 12.24
C ALA A 790 -39.93 23.50 11.82
N PRO A 791 -39.96 24.48 12.75
CA PRO A 791 -40.24 25.89 12.43
C PRO A 791 -39.09 26.55 11.65
N GLN A 792 -39.45 27.41 10.69
CA GLN A 792 -38.52 28.17 9.85
C GLN A 792 -37.73 29.20 10.69
N ARG A 793 -36.43 28.95 10.92
CA ARG A 793 -35.53 29.92 11.59
C ARG A 793 -34.69 30.70 10.56
N SER A 794 -34.54 32.00 10.79
CA SER A 794 -33.74 32.91 9.94
C SER A 794 -32.26 32.58 9.95
N GLN A 795 -31.55 33.03 8.90
CA GLN A 795 -30.13 32.78 8.64
C GLN A 795 -29.25 33.05 9.86
N SER A 796 -28.36 32.08 10.13
CA SER A 796 -27.15 32.23 10.93
C SER A 796 -25.99 31.73 10.06
N SER A 797 -24.87 32.43 10.13
CA SER A 797 -23.79 32.53 9.14
C SER A 797 -22.91 31.28 8.93
N ARG A 798 -22.74 30.92 7.65
CA ARG A 798 -21.52 30.62 6.86
C ARG A 798 -20.22 30.02 7.47
N ILE A 799 -20.24 29.38 8.64
CA ILE A 799 -19.02 28.71 9.17
C ILE A 799 -19.38 27.31 9.66
N ASP A 800 -18.54 26.33 9.31
CA ASP A 800 -18.58 24.97 9.89
C ASP A 800 -18.66 25.09 11.42
N PRO A 801 -19.66 24.47 12.09
CA PRO A 801 -19.82 24.54 13.53
C PRO A 801 -18.52 24.30 14.31
N ARG A 802 -17.68 23.35 13.88
CA ARG A 802 -16.39 23.10 14.54
C ARG A 802 -15.40 24.25 14.34
N GLN A 803 -15.29 24.80 13.13
CA GLN A 803 -14.45 25.97 12.86
C GLN A 803 -14.94 27.21 13.63
N ARG A 804 -16.26 27.40 13.71
CA ARG A 804 -16.84 28.49 14.50
C ARG A 804 -16.53 28.31 15.99
N ILE A 805 -16.68 27.09 16.53
CA ILE A 805 -16.37 26.80 17.94
C ILE A 805 -14.89 27.01 18.24
N THR A 806 -13.99 26.57 17.37
CA THR A 806 -12.54 26.80 17.54
C THR A 806 -12.22 28.30 17.54
N SER A 807 -12.83 29.08 16.64
CA SER A 807 -12.67 30.54 16.60
C SER A 807 -13.27 31.23 17.83
N ASP A 808 -14.49 30.86 18.22
CA ASP A 808 -15.21 31.42 19.36
C ASP A 808 -14.44 31.14 20.67
N MET A 809 -13.96 29.90 20.87
CA MET A 809 -13.14 29.52 22.03
C MET A 809 -11.79 30.23 22.06
N ALA A 810 -11.12 30.42 20.91
CA ALA A 810 -9.88 31.19 20.85
C ALA A 810 -10.10 32.67 21.24
N GLY A 811 -11.20 33.28 20.79
CA GLY A 811 -11.59 34.64 21.16
C GLY A 811 -11.92 34.78 22.66
N ILE A 812 -12.68 33.84 23.21
CA ILE A 812 -12.99 33.78 24.65
C ILE A 812 -11.71 33.58 25.47
N GLY A 813 -10.80 32.70 25.02
CA GLY A 813 -9.52 32.44 25.69
C GLY A 813 -8.61 33.69 25.72
N ALA A 814 -8.50 34.41 24.61
CA ALA A 814 -7.72 35.65 24.54
C ALA A 814 -8.31 36.75 25.46
N ALA A 815 -9.63 36.91 25.48
CA ALA A 815 -10.30 37.85 26.38
C ALA A 815 -10.09 37.49 27.86
N ALA A 816 -10.14 36.19 28.20
CA ALA A 816 -9.88 35.70 29.55
C ALA A 816 -8.43 35.93 30.00
N GLN A 817 -7.44 35.80 29.10
CA GLN A 817 -6.03 36.10 29.40
C GLN A 817 -5.81 37.59 29.70
N LEU A 818 -6.42 38.49 28.91
CA LEU A 818 -6.35 39.93 29.16
C LEU A 818 -7.06 40.30 30.47
N TYR A 819 -8.22 39.70 30.74
CA TYR A 819 -8.93 39.85 32.01
C TYR A 819 -8.06 39.44 33.21
N PHE A 820 -7.34 38.31 33.11
CA PHE A 820 -6.44 37.85 34.17
C PHE A 820 -5.29 38.83 34.43
N LEU A 821 -4.73 39.44 33.38
CA LEU A 821 -3.68 40.45 33.51
C LEU A 821 -4.18 41.73 34.22
N ASP A 822 -5.42 42.13 33.98
CA ASP A 822 -6.01 43.33 34.57
C ASP A 822 -6.51 43.12 36.01
N GLU A 823 -7.18 41.99 36.28
CA GLU A 823 -7.89 41.73 37.54
C GLU A 823 -7.16 40.76 38.48
N GLY A 824 -6.11 40.08 38.00
CA GLY A 824 -5.31 39.14 38.80
C GLY A 824 -5.98 37.80 39.12
N HIS A 825 -7.12 37.50 38.50
CA HIS A 825 -7.81 36.21 38.59
C HIS A 825 -8.58 35.87 37.31
N TRP A 826 -8.88 34.59 37.10
CA TRP A 826 -9.64 34.13 35.93
C TRP A 826 -11.14 34.52 36.04
N PRO A 827 -11.84 34.75 34.91
CA PRO A 827 -13.26 35.09 34.90
C PRO A 827 -14.11 33.86 35.28
N ARG A 828 -15.20 34.08 36.03
CA ARG A 828 -16.10 32.99 36.47
C ARG A 828 -17.32 32.80 35.57
N SER A 829 -17.58 33.75 34.67
CA SER A 829 -18.70 33.71 33.74
C SER A 829 -18.40 34.58 32.51
N LEU A 830 -19.07 34.32 31.39
CA LEU A 830 -18.90 35.12 30.16
C LEU A 830 -19.30 36.59 30.37
N SER A 831 -20.25 36.87 31.28
CA SER A 831 -20.67 38.24 31.57
C SER A 831 -19.57 39.09 32.21
N GLU A 832 -18.63 38.50 32.94
CA GLU A 832 -17.45 39.21 33.45
C GLU A 832 -16.55 39.70 32.31
N LEU A 833 -16.54 39.01 31.17
CA LEU A 833 -15.78 39.41 29.98
C LEU A 833 -16.46 40.52 29.18
N MET A 834 -17.77 40.75 29.36
CA MET A 834 -18.60 41.63 28.51
C MET A 834 -19.09 42.93 29.21
N GLY A 835 -18.51 43.33 30.34
CA GLY A 835 -18.89 44.55 31.06
C GLY A 835 -18.61 45.87 30.30
N GLU A 836 -19.10 47.01 30.84
CA GLU A 836 -18.87 48.33 30.22
C GLU A 836 -17.38 48.60 29.98
N GLY A 837 -16.99 48.72 28.71
CA GLY A 837 -15.60 48.94 28.28
C GLY A 837 -14.76 47.69 28.02
N ARG A 838 -15.34 46.48 28.05
CA ARG A 838 -14.64 45.19 27.83
C ARG A 838 -14.92 44.56 26.45
N PHE A 839 -14.29 43.41 26.17
CA PHE A 839 -14.22 42.78 24.85
C PHE A 839 -15.56 42.16 24.40
N PRO A 840 -15.95 42.30 23.13
CA PRO A 840 -17.06 41.54 22.58
C PRO A 840 -16.64 40.08 22.38
N VAL A 841 -17.24 39.16 23.13
CA VAL A 841 -17.06 37.71 22.96
C VAL A 841 -18.40 37.04 22.62
N PRO A 842 -18.41 35.94 21.85
CA PRO A 842 -19.62 35.16 21.60
C PRO A 842 -20.23 34.61 22.89
N ASP A 843 -21.55 34.71 23.04
CA ASP A 843 -22.31 34.27 24.21
C ASP A 843 -22.98 32.89 24.03
N VAL A 844 -23.17 32.45 22.77
CA VAL A 844 -23.73 31.15 22.40
C VAL A 844 -22.96 30.49 21.25
N ASP A 845 -22.95 29.16 21.25
CA ASP A 845 -22.33 28.32 20.23
C ASP A 845 -23.13 28.28 18.89
N PRO A 846 -22.71 27.51 17.87
CA PRO A 846 -23.45 27.35 16.60
C PRO A 846 -24.86 26.81 16.71
N TRP A 847 -25.18 26.12 17.79
CA TRP A 847 -26.47 25.47 18.02
C TRP A 847 -27.37 26.25 18.98
N GLY A 848 -26.83 27.31 19.60
CA GLY A 848 -27.55 28.22 20.48
C GLY A 848 -27.42 27.88 21.96
N ASN A 849 -26.49 26.99 22.33
CA ASN A 849 -26.18 26.66 23.72
C ASN A 849 -25.12 27.64 24.27
N GLN A 850 -25.13 27.89 25.59
CA GLN A 850 -24.13 28.77 26.22
C GLN A 850 -22.79 28.07 26.38
N TYR A 851 -21.69 28.77 26.09
CA TYR A 851 -20.36 28.31 26.49
C TYR A 851 -20.23 28.31 28.02
N LEU A 852 -19.66 27.25 28.56
CA LEU A 852 -19.43 27.12 30.01
C LEU A 852 -17.98 27.42 30.34
N LEU A 853 -17.77 28.17 31.43
CA LEU A 853 -16.45 28.51 31.94
C LEU A 853 -16.20 27.77 33.25
N GLN A 854 -15.03 27.13 33.36
CA GLN A 854 -14.54 26.55 34.60
C GLN A 854 -13.17 27.15 34.93
N SER A 855 -13.10 27.87 36.04
CA SER A 855 -11.87 28.55 36.49
C SER A 855 -11.35 27.96 37.79
N SER A 856 -10.03 27.73 37.88
CA SER A 856 -9.30 27.44 39.13
C SER A 856 -8.24 28.52 39.39
N SER A 857 -7.41 28.40 40.44
CA SER A 857 -6.33 29.38 40.69
C SER A 857 -5.23 29.38 39.62
N THR A 858 -5.11 28.32 38.82
CA THR A 858 -4.00 28.15 37.85
C THR A 858 -4.45 27.73 36.45
N ARG A 859 -5.76 27.55 36.21
CA ARG A 859 -6.28 27.05 34.93
C ARG A 859 -7.62 27.67 34.59
N PHE A 860 -7.85 27.86 33.30
CA PHE A 860 -9.14 28.29 32.74
C PHE A 860 -9.57 27.33 31.63
N THR A 861 -10.78 26.81 31.73
CA THR A 861 -11.36 25.88 30.75
C THR A 861 -12.63 26.47 30.17
N ILE A 862 -12.73 26.40 28.84
CA ILE A 862 -13.94 26.71 28.06
C ILE A 862 -14.53 25.40 27.57
N LEU A 863 -15.83 25.20 27.80
CA LEU A 863 -16.55 23.99 27.43
C LEU A 863 -17.74 24.35 26.52
N CYS A 864 -17.89 23.62 25.42
CA CYS A 864 -19.08 23.59 24.57
C CYS A 864 -19.67 22.18 24.64
N LEU A 865 -20.93 22.07 25.09
CA LEU A 865 -21.63 20.79 25.30
C LEU A 865 -22.19 20.17 24.01
N GLY A 866 -21.59 20.49 22.86
CA GLY A 866 -22.10 20.07 21.56
C GLY A 866 -23.53 20.53 21.26
N ALA A 867 -24.13 19.95 20.21
CA ALA A 867 -25.46 20.32 19.74
C ALA A 867 -26.61 19.87 20.66
N ASP A 868 -26.41 18.85 21.50
CA ASP A 868 -27.42 18.33 22.43
C ASP A 868 -27.46 19.08 23.78
N GLY A 869 -26.49 19.96 24.02
CA GLY A 869 -26.42 20.81 25.19
C GLY A 869 -26.27 20.04 26.50
N SER A 870 -25.76 18.81 26.44
CA SER A 870 -25.61 17.90 27.58
C SER A 870 -24.16 17.40 27.68
N GLU A 871 -23.67 17.18 28.90
CA GLU A 871 -22.30 16.66 29.12
C GLU A 871 -22.16 15.25 28.55
N GLY A 872 -21.13 15.02 27.74
CA GLY A 872 -20.89 13.79 26.98
C GLY A 872 -21.13 13.93 25.48
N GLY A 873 -21.61 12.85 24.84
CA GLY A 873 -21.95 12.83 23.42
C GLY A 873 -20.81 12.45 22.46
N ASP A 874 -21.17 12.12 21.22
CA ASP A 874 -20.24 11.77 20.13
C ASP A 874 -20.48 12.69 18.91
N GLY A 875 -19.44 12.89 18.09
CA GLY A 875 -19.55 13.65 16.83
C GLY A 875 -19.80 15.16 17.04
N ILE A 876 -20.95 15.67 16.58
CA ILE A 876 -21.36 17.07 16.79
C ILE A 876 -21.99 17.31 18.16
N ASN A 877 -22.34 16.24 18.88
CA ASN A 877 -22.82 16.30 20.26
C ASN A 877 -21.67 16.16 21.26
N ALA A 878 -20.45 15.84 20.79
CA ALA A 878 -19.31 15.69 21.67
C ALA A 878 -18.93 17.01 22.32
N ASP A 879 -18.67 16.95 23.62
CA ASP A 879 -18.05 18.04 24.37
C ASP A 879 -16.76 18.49 23.70
N ILE A 880 -16.66 19.79 23.41
CA ILE A 880 -15.42 20.41 22.96
C ILE A 880 -14.84 21.20 24.12
N VAL A 881 -13.59 20.89 24.47
CA VAL A 881 -12.88 21.47 25.61
C VAL A 881 -11.66 22.24 25.13
N SER A 882 -11.55 23.51 25.50
CA SER A 882 -10.33 24.31 25.34
C SER A 882 -9.76 24.64 26.71
N GLN A 883 -8.51 24.24 26.97
CA GLN A 883 -7.80 24.50 28.24
C GLN A 883 -6.68 25.52 28.02
N HIS A 884 -6.61 26.52 28.91
CA HIS A 884 -5.62 27.60 28.88
C HIS A 884 -4.92 27.76 30.24
#